data_AF-A0A812NNW3-F1
#
_entry.id   AF-A0A812NNW3-F1
#
_cell.length_a   1.000
_cell.length_b   1.000
_cell.length_c   1.000
_cell.angle_alpha   90.00
_cell.angle_beta   90.00
_cell.angle_gamma   90.00
#
_symmetry.space_group_name_H-M   'P 1'
#
loop_
_entity.id
_entity.type
_entity.pdbx_description
1 polymer ?
#
loop_
_entity_poly.entity_id
_entity_poly.type
_entity_poly.pdbx_seq_one_letter_code
_entity_poly.pdbx_strand_id
1 'polypeptide(L)'
;MPIIKEDRLQQYDVSAFRFDKMKEEVADAMKEDWKRDTIDDAKKRAITTTSSYDEFRSRVAGCHLKPIHKNEFNAPPKFAFNRQVERSKVVPGTNALSTTVLNKAARCGGQTEIRSIRELDKELRRRRTAEDKADLVIQMSSETVQRVFSREMDAEVFQQLLEALEQADRSTVPQGTATRFLDDLASLCPSSTSQASAFFSPEERGLITRLLARDEAQPHDPSIVRLCASWGITPSSLSAATLQAPASQASRAAVPDGVHQDVKENYESMVFPDTYHLHTLEKVLATCAQVHWSIDLVHLMQNLLRRLTVHLVEGGGVASSSSSVDVFVLFHVHLKQLHGRPRTAATPLISLLTLQLELCMFVLALQPGEGCLEILEGTVSLLSNSGETGDSVEHLDTQLAQAVVDLMAAPLTKEGLCSSVLNMPYHSSLLAMLSPAMQGRAAMAMVTAILAGDVSLQNCETLRQLFALMGTLLRDETGQDGRDDRPRHLEHDPIAFRREQETVAQLIHQVRHEDPAVLIDMLFVLWEYFQEGGPHRIIFTVPAMVTAVLQLADRLTSQGRNREHECSQLSRMFDFTHSLCQSLGTLVPKESFRLWLLCAASADRAAAAKTCPRLTELGSRCVDRALACLEEQILKQEARLCGLQLLVGTLQQMKLGPEEPVKIRQRAVALCSKMLSKSFQSKAFCLCCELFWLPQPELQDADGGLLCLRRALQSADGAIHSDPSDVGLFVDILNKVARLFAKGAGEVTYLEVDLRPAEQLQCKATLASQMLSQLLTARSIAIIFVEQDGQQYGALFANLSLVAKSAFVFSPENFQKPSLAKGLHIREIRPEVASDTSLAGLGRLVHHPEEFTVGARTFEITRWPQPGWRPLDPGTGDEAGTTEGDFEVKWQGDYFHGHNLAIATENNKYLDGLGAMPEEAVADKPADAGAIYLWMSDYHPDGGQLFWPRTPVPFTVCLGPASIGDDIKPEDMRAFHVPRGKGIYIHPGTWHNGIYVAPRHASSPVRFLTRQGRVHARISVSWAAEFGTLLKVPLE
;
A
#
# COMPACT_ATOMS: atom_id res chain seq x y z
N MET A 1 6.54 -6.29 -3.53
CA MET A 1 5.34 -6.06 -2.69
C MET A 1 5.17 -7.27 -1.79
N PRO A 2 5.08 -7.12 -0.46
CA PRO A 2 4.72 -8.26 0.38
C PRO A 2 3.24 -8.57 0.13
N ILE A 3 2.98 -9.81 -0.27
CA ILE A 3 1.65 -10.39 -0.43
C ILE A 3 0.98 -10.34 0.95
N ILE A 4 -0.09 -9.56 1.07
CA ILE A 4 -0.99 -9.62 2.22
C ILE A 4 -1.59 -11.02 2.20
N LYS A 5 -1.21 -11.86 3.17
CA LYS A 5 -1.89 -13.14 3.40
C LYS A 5 -3.26 -12.79 3.95
N GLU A 6 -4.31 -13.04 3.18
CA GLU A 6 -5.68 -12.98 3.67
C GLU A 6 -5.85 -13.99 4.81
N ASP A 7 -6.25 -13.50 5.98
CA ASP A 7 -6.59 -14.34 7.11
C ASP A 7 -7.73 -15.28 6.73
N ARG A 8 -7.58 -16.56 7.08
CA ARG A 8 -8.65 -17.54 6.92
C ARG A 8 -9.83 -17.11 7.78
N LEU A 9 -10.97 -16.83 7.13
CA LEU A 9 -12.27 -16.58 7.75
C LEU A 9 -12.49 -17.55 8.92
N GLN A 10 -12.38 -17.04 10.15
CA GLN A 10 -12.70 -17.81 11.35
C GLN A 10 -14.18 -18.21 11.29
N GLN A 11 -14.46 -19.49 11.50
CA GLN A 11 -15.83 -19.98 11.61
C GLN A 11 -16.53 -19.28 12.79
N TYR A 12 -17.50 -18.44 12.45
CA TYR A 12 -18.26 -17.64 13.39
C TYR A 12 -19.22 -18.54 14.18
N ASP A 13 -19.10 -18.55 15.51
CA ASP A 13 -20.05 -19.23 16.38
C ASP A 13 -21.33 -18.37 16.48
N VAL A 14 -22.36 -18.81 15.76
CA VAL A 14 -23.66 -18.13 15.64
C VAL A 14 -24.37 -17.98 17.00
N SER A 15 -24.00 -18.81 18.00
CA SER A 15 -24.66 -18.83 19.31
C SER A 15 -24.18 -17.74 20.29
N ALA A 16 -23.01 -17.16 20.06
CA ALA A 16 -22.43 -16.08 20.88
C ALA A 16 -22.71 -14.66 20.34
N PHE A 17 -23.40 -14.56 19.20
CA PHE A 17 -23.58 -13.31 18.46
C PHE A 17 -24.60 -12.37 19.14
N ARG A 18 -24.13 -11.20 19.60
CA ARG A 18 -24.99 -10.13 20.10
C ARG A 18 -24.98 -8.94 19.14
N PHE A 19 -26.07 -8.80 18.40
CA PHE A 19 -26.26 -7.76 17.39
C PHE A 19 -26.03 -6.34 17.93
N ASP A 20 -26.41 -6.09 19.19
CA ASP A 20 -26.26 -4.79 19.82
C ASP A 20 -24.79 -4.39 20.02
N LYS A 21 -23.92 -5.36 20.30
CA LYS A 21 -22.48 -5.12 20.50
C LYS A 21 -21.79 -4.82 19.16
N MET A 22 -22.16 -5.53 18.10
CA MET A 22 -21.69 -5.24 16.74
C MET A 22 -22.16 -3.85 16.28
N LYS A 23 -23.38 -3.44 16.65
CA LYS A 23 -23.89 -2.11 16.32
C LYS A 23 -23.06 -1.00 16.98
N GLU A 24 -22.63 -1.19 18.23
CA GLU A 24 -21.74 -0.26 18.93
C GLU A 24 -20.33 -0.24 18.31
N GLU A 25 -19.75 -1.41 18.02
CA GLU A 25 -18.42 -1.52 17.41
C GLU A 25 -18.37 -0.89 16.01
N VAL A 26 -19.44 -1.06 15.21
CA VAL A 26 -19.57 -0.41 13.89
C VAL A 26 -19.76 1.10 14.02
N ALA A 27 -20.55 1.56 15.00
CA ALA A 27 -20.74 2.99 15.24
C ALA A 27 -19.44 3.70 15.67
N ASP A 28 -18.62 3.04 16.49
CA ASP A 28 -17.32 3.54 16.91
C ASP A 28 -16.31 3.57 15.75
N ALA A 29 -16.27 2.51 14.93
CA ALA A 29 -15.43 2.47 13.74
C ALA A 29 -15.79 3.57 12.73
N MET A 30 -17.09 3.81 12.51
CA MET A 30 -17.58 4.89 11.63
C MET A 30 -17.18 6.28 12.13
N LYS A 31 -17.10 6.47 13.45
CA LYS A 31 -16.69 7.73 14.06
C LYS A 31 -15.19 7.98 13.92
N GLU A 32 -14.39 6.94 14.07
CA GLU A 32 -12.93 7.01 13.86
C GLU A 32 -12.58 7.30 12.41
N ASP A 33 -13.24 6.64 11.45
CA ASP A 33 -13.03 6.89 10.01
C ASP A 33 -13.44 8.32 9.62
N TRP A 34 -14.59 8.80 10.10
CA TRP A 34 -15.02 10.18 9.85
C TRP A 34 -14.02 11.22 10.37
N LYS A 35 -13.45 10.98 11.56
CA LYS A 35 -12.44 11.85 12.16
C LYS A 35 -11.15 11.85 11.33
N ARG A 36 -10.74 10.67 10.84
CA ARG A 36 -9.56 10.51 9.99
C ARG A 36 -9.70 11.26 8.67
N ASP A 37 -10.85 11.12 8.01
CA ASP A 37 -11.14 11.81 6.74
C ASP A 37 -11.18 13.32 6.92
N THR A 38 -11.78 13.81 8.00
CA THR A 38 -11.86 15.26 8.29
C THR A 38 -10.46 15.87 8.51
N ILE A 39 -9.57 15.14 9.18
CA ILE A 39 -8.17 15.55 9.40
C ILE A 39 -7.40 15.55 8.07
N ASP A 40 -7.61 14.53 7.24
CA ASP A 40 -6.93 14.40 5.96
C ASP A 40 -7.36 15.51 4.98
N ASP A 41 -8.65 15.83 4.91
CA ASP A 41 -9.17 16.93 4.11
C ASP A 41 -8.69 18.31 4.58
N ALA A 42 -8.52 18.50 5.90
CA ALA A 42 -7.92 19.72 6.43
C ALA A 42 -6.44 19.86 6.00
N LYS A 43 -5.68 18.76 6.01
CA LYS A 43 -4.28 18.71 5.55
C LYS A 43 -4.18 18.95 4.03
N LYS A 44 -5.03 18.28 3.23
CA LYS A 44 -5.10 18.46 1.77
C LYS A 44 -5.42 19.90 1.38
N ARG A 45 -6.37 20.54 2.07
CA ARG A 45 -6.67 21.97 1.87
C ARG A 45 -5.50 22.87 2.23
N ALA A 46 -4.72 22.54 3.26
CA ALA A 46 -3.53 23.31 3.60
C ALA A 46 -2.47 23.25 2.47
N ILE A 47 -2.37 22.16 1.71
CA ILE A 47 -1.42 22.06 0.60
C ILE A 47 -1.75 23.08 -0.52
N THR A 48 -3.03 23.27 -0.83
CA THR A 48 -3.46 24.09 -1.98
C THR A 48 -3.72 25.55 -1.64
N THR A 49 -3.97 25.88 -0.37
CA THR A 49 -4.42 27.23 0.04
C THR A 49 -3.37 28.06 0.77
N THR A 50 -2.14 27.56 0.88
CA THR A 50 -1.12 28.19 1.74
C THR A 50 0.07 28.68 0.92
N SER A 51 0.40 29.97 1.06
CA SER A 51 1.41 30.65 0.23
C SER A 51 2.83 30.60 0.80
N SER A 52 3.01 30.10 2.03
CA SER A 52 4.31 29.94 2.67
C SER A 52 4.40 28.66 3.49
N TYR A 53 5.62 28.14 3.63
CA TYR A 53 5.86 26.89 4.35
C TYR A 53 5.52 26.98 5.85
N ASP A 54 5.77 28.13 6.48
CA ASP A 54 5.49 28.33 7.91
C ASP A 54 3.99 28.40 8.22
N GLU A 55 3.19 28.98 7.32
CA GLU A 55 1.74 28.97 7.43
C GLU A 55 1.18 27.57 7.18
N PHE A 56 1.76 26.82 6.23
CA PHE A 56 1.39 25.42 5.99
C PHE A 56 1.66 24.57 7.23
N ARG A 57 2.86 24.70 7.81
CA ARG A 57 3.26 24.03 9.05
C ARG A 57 2.34 24.37 10.22
N SER A 58 1.96 25.65 10.37
CA SER A 58 1.06 26.10 11.44
C SER A 58 -0.37 25.57 11.26
N ARG A 59 -0.88 25.51 10.02
CA ARG A 59 -2.20 24.94 9.72
C ARG A 59 -2.23 23.44 9.96
N VAL A 60 -1.20 22.70 9.52
CA VAL A 60 -1.09 21.25 9.76
C VAL A 60 -0.94 20.94 11.25
N ALA A 61 -0.15 21.72 11.99
CA ALA A 61 -0.05 21.60 13.45
C ALA A 61 -1.38 21.92 14.17
N GLY A 62 -2.12 22.93 13.69
CA GLY A 62 -3.43 23.32 14.22
C GLY A 62 -4.57 22.35 13.95
N CYS A 63 -4.42 21.42 12.99
CA CYS A 63 -5.44 20.39 12.68
C CYS A 63 -5.67 19.40 13.84
N HIS A 64 -4.79 19.39 14.84
CA HIS A 64 -4.79 18.45 15.97
C HIS A 64 -5.17 19.17 17.28
N LEU A 65 -5.25 20.51 17.28
CA LEU A 65 -5.24 21.35 18.48
C LEU A 65 -6.40 22.37 18.58
N LYS A 66 -7.41 22.31 17.72
CA LYS A 66 -8.67 23.05 17.95
C LYS A 66 -9.72 22.13 18.56
N PRO A 67 -10.40 22.55 19.65
CA PRO A 67 -11.62 21.88 20.07
C PRO A 67 -12.62 21.96 18.92
N ILE A 68 -12.94 20.80 18.35
CA ILE A 68 -14.06 20.61 17.43
C ILE A 68 -15.28 21.21 18.12
N HIS A 69 -15.90 22.21 17.49
CA HIS A 69 -16.91 23.03 18.15
C HIS A 69 -18.12 22.15 18.48
N LYS A 70 -18.86 22.42 19.57
CA LYS A 70 -20.01 21.60 20.03
C LYS A 70 -21.10 21.36 18.95
N ASN A 71 -21.08 22.12 17.86
CA ASN A 71 -21.97 21.97 16.71
C ASN A 71 -21.51 20.90 15.71
N GLU A 72 -20.22 20.60 15.62
CA GLU A 72 -19.66 19.49 14.85
C GLU A 72 -19.84 18.14 15.58
N PHE A 73 -20.06 18.16 16.89
CA PHE A 73 -20.33 16.96 17.71
C PHE A 73 -21.73 16.34 17.46
N ASN A 74 -22.64 17.07 16.81
CA ASN A 74 -24.03 16.66 16.60
C ASN A 74 -24.36 16.33 15.13
N ALA A 75 -23.38 16.31 14.23
CA ALA A 75 -23.60 15.90 12.83
C ALA A 75 -23.44 14.37 12.72
N PRO A 76 -24.42 13.63 12.16
CA PRO A 76 -24.33 12.18 12.05
C PRO A 76 -23.24 11.76 11.04
N PRO A 77 -22.61 10.58 11.21
CA PRO A 77 -21.59 10.08 10.27
C PRO A 77 -22.19 9.89 8.87
N LYS A 78 -21.47 10.31 7.82
CA LYS A 78 -21.96 10.33 6.43
C LYS A 78 -22.12 8.95 5.76
N PHE A 79 -21.82 7.84 6.42
CA PHE A 79 -21.88 6.49 5.82
C PHE A 79 -22.82 5.55 6.57
N ALA A 80 -24.14 5.70 6.39
CA ALA A 80 -25.10 4.70 6.86
C ALA A 80 -25.29 3.61 5.79
N PHE A 81 -24.58 2.48 5.92
CA PHE A 81 -24.98 1.24 5.24
C PHE A 81 -26.24 0.70 5.94
N ASN A 82 -27.38 0.71 5.25
CA ASN A 82 -28.75 0.36 5.71
C ASN A 82 -29.52 1.42 6.52
N ARG A 83 -30.20 2.33 5.80
CA ARG A 83 -31.13 3.36 6.34
C ARG A 83 -32.52 2.85 6.78
N GLN A 84 -32.87 1.57 6.62
CA GLN A 84 -34.25 1.11 6.86
C GLN A 84 -34.57 0.66 8.29
N VAL A 85 -33.59 0.47 9.18
CA VAL A 85 -33.82 -0.21 10.49
C VAL A 85 -34.13 0.75 11.66
N GLU A 86 -33.82 2.05 11.58
CA GLU A 86 -33.96 2.97 12.73
C GLU A 86 -35.29 3.73 12.85
N ARG A 87 -36.28 3.49 11.98
CA ARG A 87 -37.59 4.18 12.07
C ARG A 87 -38.44 3.83 13.30
N SER A 88 -37.97 2.95 14.18
CA SER A 88 -38.77 2.42 15.31
C SER A 88 -38.05 2.56 16.65
N LYS A 89 -38.03 3.76 17.24
CA LYS A 89 -38.09 3.98 18.70
C LYS A 89 -38.02 5.48 19.02
N VAL A 90 -39.19 6.10 19.23
CA VAL A 90 -39.32 7.40 19.90
C VAL A 90 -39.63 7.12 21.38
N VAL A 91 -38.81 7.65 22.29
CA VAL A 91 -39.16 7.77 23.72
C VAL A 91 -38.98 9.25 24.13
N PRO A 92 -39.95 9.89 24.83
CA PRO A 92 -39.90 11.32 25.12
C PRO A 92 -39.35 11.65 26.52
N GLY A 93 -38.57 12.73 26.58
CA GLY A 93 -38.54 13.64 27.74
C GLY A 93 -37.24 13.69 28.55
N THR A 94 -36.57 14.85 28.59
CA THR A 94 -36.61 15.78 29.74
C THR A 94 -35.73 17.02 29.48
N ASN A 95 -36.31 18.20 29.72
CA ASN A 95 -35.68 19.51 29.64
C ASN A 95 -34.79 19.78 30.86
N ALA A 96 -33.66 20.48 30.69
CA ALA A 96 -33.20 21.49 31.64
C ALA A 96 -32.12 22.41 31.03
N LEU A 97 -32.33 23.71 31.20
CA LEU A 97 -31.58 24.83 30.64
C LEU A 97 -30.16 24.97 31.21
N SER A 98 -29.26 25.58 30.43
CA SER A 98 -28.27 26.51 31.00
C SER A 98 -28.24 27.82 30.22
N THR A 99 -28.56 28.86 30.99
CA THR A 99 -28.67 30.29 30.73
C THR A 99 -27.33 30.93 30.44
N THR A 100 -27.05 31.30 29.18
CA THR A 100 -26.01 32.32 28.90
C THR A 100 -26.16 33.02 27.55
N VAL A 101 -27.37 33.38 27.08
CA VAL A 101 -27.52 34.37 26.00
C VAL A 101 -28.82 35.17 26.17
N LEU A 102 -28.95 35.89 27.28
CA LEU A 102 -30.09 36.79 27.54
C LEU A 102 -29.83 38.26 27.20
N ASN A 103 -28.79 38.60 26.44
CA ASN A 103 -28.43 40.00 26.15
C ASN A 103 -28.27 40.35 24.65
N LYS A 104 -29.07 39.76 23.77
CA LYS A 104 -29.16 40.25 22.37
C LYS A 104 -30.57 40.22 21.75
N ALA A 105 -31.60 40.11 22.59
CA ALA A 105 -33.00 40.13 22.18
C ALA A 105 -33.66 41.48 22.54
N ALA A 106 -33.06 42.58 22.10
CA ALA A 106 -33.65 43.92 22.20
C ALA A 106 -33.01 44.86 21.17
N ARG A 107 -33.24 44.59 19.88
CA ARG A 107 -33.09 45.57 18.78
C ARG A 107 -33.85 45.07 17.55
N CYS A 108 -35.05 45.64 17.38
CA CYS A 108 -35.81 45.87 16.15
C CYS A 108 -36.15 44.69 15.22
N GLY A 109 -37.45 44.48 14.99
CA GLY A 109 -37.99 43.57 13.98
C GLY A 109 -37.63 43.98 12.56
N GLY A 110 -36.64 43.31 11.98
CA GLY A 110 -36.34 43.31 10.55
C GLY A 110 -36.12 41.87 10.10
N GLN A 111 -36.70 41.50 8.95
CA GLN A 111 -36.49 40.21 8.31
C GLN A 111 -34.99 39.96 8.14
N THR A 112 -34.46 38.93 8.80
CA THR A 112 -33.07 38.50 8.61
C THR A 112 -32.94 37.84 7.25
N GLU A 113 -32.30 38.55 6.32
CA GLU A 113 -31.99 38.06 4.98
C GLU A 113 -31.06 36.83 5.07
N ILE A 114 -31.42 35.71 4.44
CA ILE A 114 -30.62 34.47 4.45
C ILE A 114 -29.39 34.67 3.56
N ARG A 115 -28.18 34.65 4.13
CA ARG A 115 -26.93 34.96 3.39
C ARG A 115 -26.00 33.77 3.19
N SER A 116 -26.23 32.65 3.86
CA SER A 116 -25.42 31.44 3.71
C SER A 116 -26.21 30.16 3.99
N ILE A 117 -25.70 29.02 3.50
CA ILE A 117 -26.30 27.71 3.72
C ILE A 117 -26.38 27.32 5.22
N ARG A 118 -25.43 27.81 6.04
CA ARG A 118 -25.46 27.62 7.50
C ARG A 118 -26.57 28.43 8.20
N GLU A 119 -26.91 29.60 7.67
CA GLU A 119 -28.05 30.39 8.16
C GLU A 119 -29.38 29.78 7.73
N LEU A 120 -29.45 29.24 6.51
CA LEU A 120 -30.60 28.49 6.02
C LEU A 120 -30.86 27.25 6.88
N ASP A 121 -29.85 26.41 7.14
CA ASP A 121 -29.99 25.22 8.01
C ASP A 121 -30.42 25.60 9.44
N LYS A 122 -29.86 26.68 9.99
CA LYS A 122 -30.25 27.17 11.32
C LYS A 122 -31.70 27.64 11.38
N GLU A 123 -32.19 28.30 10.33
CA GLU A 123 -33.57 28.77 10.26
C GLU A 123 -34.54 27.62 9.97
N LEU A 124 -34.14 26.65 9.14
CA LEU A 124 -34.88 25.42 8.87
C LEU A 124 -35.07 24.58 10.14
N ARG A 125 -34.04 24.48 10.99
CA ARG A 125 -34.11 23.78 12.31
C ARG A 125 -34.96 24.52 13.36
N ARG A 126 -35.16 25.83 13.20
CA ARG A 126 -36.01 26.63 14.11
C ARG A 126 -37.50 26.42 13.85
N ARG A 127 -37.86 26.09 12.60
CA ARG A 127 -39.24 25.88 12.16
C ARG A 127 -39.66 24.42 12.37
N ARG A 128 -40.84 24.21 12.97
CA ARG A 128 -41.26 22.88 13.46
C ARG A 128 -42.26 22.17 12.54
N THR A 129 -43.05 22.90 11.77
CA THR A 129 -44.06 22.33 10.87
C THR A 129 -43.55 22.27 9.42
N ALA A 130 -44.17 21.42 8.59
CA ALA A 130 -43.83 21.32 7.17
C ALA A 130 -44.21 22.61 6.42
N GLU A 131 -45.31 23.24 6.83
CA GLU A 131 -45.81 24.52 6.31
C GLU A 131 -44.84 25.66 6.61
N ASP A 132 -44.35 25.76 7.85
CA ASP A 132 -43.36 26.78 8.22
C ASP A 132 -42.06 26.60 7.42
N LYS A 133 -41.66 25.36 7.13
CA LYS A 133 -40.46 25.07 6.33
C LYS A 133 -40.68 25.36 4.83
N ALA A 134 -41.86 25.06 4.30
CA ALA A 134 -42.23 25.40 2.92
C ALA A 134 -42.28 26.93 2.71
N ASP A 135 -42.71 27.69 3.71
CA ASP A 135 -42.68 29.16 3.70
C ASP A 135 -41.28 29.75 3.47
N LEU A 136 -40.21 29.05 3.86
CA LEU A 136 -38.85 29.47 3.56
C LEU A 136 -38.59 29.41 2.05
N VAL A 137 -38.98 28.33 1.38
CA VAL A 137 -38.82 28.19 -0.08
C VAL A 137 -39.66 29.23 -0.83
N ILE A 138 -40.88 29.50 -0.34
CA ILE A 138 -41.76 30.53 -0.91
C ILE A 138 -41.12 31.91 -0.85
N GLN A 139 -40.50 32.26 0.29
CA GLN A 139 -39.87 33.56 0.55
C GLN A 139 -38.47 33.72 -0.09
N MET A 140 -37.86 32.64 -0.58
CA MET A 140 -36.55 32.72 -1.23
C MET A 140 -36.67 33.33 -2.63
N SER A 141 -35.97 34.44 -2.85
CA SER A 141 -35.80 35.00 -4.21
C SER A 141 -34.75 34.21 -5.01
N SER A 142 -34.80 34.28 -6.33
CA SER A 142 -33.78 33.67 -7.22
C SER A 142 -32.35 34.13 -6.88
N GLU A 143 -32.17 35.39 -6.45
CA GLU A 143 -30.88 35.90 -5.95
C GLU A 143 -30.44 35.21 -4.65
N THR A 144 -31.37 34.90 -3.75
CA THR A 144 -31.11 34.16 -2.52
C THR A 144 -30.72 32.72 -2.82
N VAL A 145 -31.40 32.06 -3.77
CA VAL A 145 -31.08 30.71 -4.24
C VAL A 145 -29.66 30.65 -4.78
N GLN A 146 -29.31 31.57 -5.70
CA GLN A 146 -27.95 31.63 -6.26
C GLN A 146 -26.89 31.89 -5.18
N ARG A 147 -27.15 32.83 -4.26
CA ARG A 147 -26.21 33.16 -3.18
C ARG A 147 -25.98 32.01 -2.21
N VAL A 148 -27.01 31.21 -1.94
CA VAL A 148 -26.95 30.11 -0.95
C VAL A 148 -26.40 28.82 -1.56
N PHE A 149 -26.77 28.48 -2.80
CA PHE A 149 -26.51 27.17 -3.41
C PHE A 149 -25.46 27.18 -4.55
N SER A 150 -24.89 28.33 -4.93
CA SER A 150 -23.92 28.41 -6.05
C SER A 150 -22.60 27.66 -5.83
N ARG A 151 -22.17 27.46 -4.57
CA ARG A 151 -20.90 26.82 -4.24
C ARG A 151 -21.02 25.33 -3.93
N GLU A 152 -22.04 24.95 -3.18
CA GLU A 152 -22.25 23.59 -2.69
C GLU A 152 -23.73 23.42 -2.32
N MET A 153 -24.29 22.25 -2.60
CA MET A 153 -25.65 21.88 -2.20
C MET A 153 -25.58 20.74 -1.18
N ASP A 154 -25.88 21.04 0.08
CA ASP A 154 -25.96 20.04 1.13
C ASP A 154 -27.19 19.14 0.90
N ALA A 155 -26.95 17.84 0.71
CA ALA A 155 -27.99 16.88 0.33
C ALA A 155 -29.07 16.72 1.40
N GLU A 156 -28.73 16.85 2.70
CA GLU A 156 -29.69 16.70 3.79
C GLU A 156 -30.60 17.95 3.88
N VAL A 157 -30.02 19.15 3.78
CA VAL A 157 -30.79 20.40 3.74
C VAL A 157 -31.71 20.42 2.52
N PHE A 158 -31.21 20.00 1.36
CA PHE A 158 -32.00 19.93 0.13
C PHE A 158 -33.13 18.92 0.22
N GLN A 159 -32.87 17.71 0.72
CA GLN A 159 -33.90 16.68 0.94
C GLN A 159 -34.99 17.17 1.90
N GLN A 160 -34.62 17.81 3.01
CA GLN A 160 -35.59 18.34 3.98
C GLN A 160 -36.48 19.45 3.39
N LEU A 161 -35.96 20.25 2.45
CA LEU A 161 -36.76 21.25 1.72
C LEU A 161 -37.75 20.59 0.75
N LEU A 162 -37.33 19.56 0.01
CA LEU A 162 -38.21 18.82 -0.90
C LEU A 162 -39.30 18.05 -0.14
N GLU A 163 -38.95 17.39 0.97
CA GLU A 163 -39.91 16.71 1.84
C GLU A 163 -40.91 17.69 2.48
N ALA A 164 -40.46 18.89 2.87
CA ALA A 164 -41.35 19.93 3.38
C ALA A 164 -42.36 20.40 2.32
N LEU A 165 -41.92 20.59 1.06
CA LEU A 165 -42.81 20.91 -0.06
C LEU A 165 -43.80 19.79 -0.38
N GLU A 166 -43.39 18.53 -0.23
CA GLU A 166 -44.27 17.38 -0.49
C GLU A 166 -45.30 17.20 0.64
N GLN A 167 -44.89 17.38 1.90
CA GLN A 167 -45.74 17.20 3.08
C GLN A 167 -46.68 18.38 3.36
N ALA A 168 -46.32 19.59 2.94
CA ALA A 168 -47.17 20.77 3.12
C ALA A 168 -48.49 20.65 2.32
N ASP A 169 -49.58 21.14 2.90
CA ASP A 169 -50.90 21.06 2.27
C ASP A 169 -50.97 21.86 0.96
N ARG A 170 -51.79 21.39 0.00
CA ARG A 170 -52.01 22.02 -1.30
C ARG A 170 -52.61 23.42 -1.18
N SER A 171 -53.27 23.72 -0.07
CA SER A 171 -53.87 25.03 0.21
C SER A 171 -52.85 26.08 0.68
N THR A 172 -51.70 25.66 1.22
CA THR A 172 -50.68 26.53 1.81
C THR A 172 -49.51 26.87 0.90
N VAL A 173 -49.13 25.97 -0.02
CA VAL A 173 -48.03 26.19 -0.96
C VAL A 173 -48.59 26.57 -2.34
N PRO A 174 -48.26 27.76 -2.89
CA PRO A 174 -48.70 28.16 -4.22
C PRO A 174 -48.26 27.15 -5.28
N GLN A 175 -49.16 26.82 -6.21
CA GLN A 175 -48.87 25.93 -7.35
C GLN A 175 -47.71 26.50 -8.19
N GLY A 176 -46.73 25.67 -8.54
CA GLY A 176 -45.54 26.07 -9.30
C GLY A 176 -44.33 26.46 -8.43
N THR A 177 -44.46 26.44 -7.10
CA THR A 177 -43.36 26.80 -6.18
C THR A 177 -42.19 25.81 -6.28
N ALA A 178 -42.48 24.51 -6.37
CA ALA A 178 -41.44 23.49 -6.47
C ALA A 178 -40.73 23.56 -7.83
N THR A 179 -41.49 23.76 -8.90
CA THR A 179 -40.96 23.94 -10.25
C THR A 179 -40.08 25.16 -10.36
N ARG A 180 -40.50 26.31 -9.81
CA ARG A 180 -39.68 27.53 -9.75
C ARG A 180 -38.37 27.30 -8.99
N PHE A 181 -38.46 26.70 -7.81
CA PHE A 181 -37.28 26.47 -6.97
C PHE A 181 -36.26 25.53 -7.63
N LEU A 182 -36.74 24.45 -8.25
CA LEU A 182 -35.89 23.50 -8.98
C LEU A 182 -35.28 24.13 -10.24
N ASP A 183 -36.02 24.99 -10.95
CA ASP A 183 -35.54 25.71 -12.13
C ASP A 183 -34.52 26.80 -11.78
N ASP A 184 -34.74 27.55 -10.70
CA ASP A 184 -33.76 28.51 -10.16
C ASP A 184 -32.44 27.80 -9.81
N LEU A 185 -32.50 26.60 -9.22
CA LEU A 185 -31.31 25.81 -8.89
C LEU A 185 -30.61 25.24 -10.15
N ALA A 186 -31.37 24.74 -11.12
CA ALA A 186 -30.82 24.21 -12.36
C ALA A 186 -30.18 25.30 -13.23
N SER A 187 -30.79 26.49 -13.29
CA SER A 187 -30.32 27.60 -14.13
C SER A 187 -29.24 28.46 -13.47
N LEU A 188 -29.38 28.78 -12.17
CA LEU A 188 -28.47 29.69 -11.47
C LEU A 188 -27.32 28.98 -10.76
N CYS A 189 -27.45 27.68 -10.48
CA CYS A 189 -26.46 26.86 -9.76
C CYS A 189 -26.11 25.56 -10.50
N PRO A 190 -25.74 25.57 -11.80
CA PRO A 190 -25.62 24.36 -12.62
C PRO A 190 -24.53 23.40 -12.15
N SER A 191 -23.42 23.91 -11.62
CA SER A 191 -22.33 23.10 -11.07
C SER A 191 -22.76 22.32 -9.82
N SER A 192 -23.42 23.00 -8.88
CA SER A 192 -23.92 22.38 -7.64
C SER A 192 -25.04 21.38 -7.93
N THR A 193 -25.93 21.72 -8.87
CA THR A 193 -27.03 20.85 -9.30
C THR A 193 -26.53 19.58 -9.98
N SER A 194 -25.57 19.70 -10.89
CA SER A 194 -24.93 18.55 -11.56
C SER A 194 -24.17 17.65 -10.58
N GLN A 195 -23.43 18.27 -9.64
CA GLN A 195 -22.71 17.51 -8.62
C GLN A 195 -23.66 16.74 -7.71
N ALA A 196 -24.80 17.32 -7.31
CA ALA A 196 -25.76 16.65 -6.45
C ALA A 196 -26.57 15.56 -7.18
N SER A 197 -26.99 15.81 -8.42
CA SER A 197 -27.81 14.85 -9.18
C SER A 197 -27.09 13.53 -9.48
N ALA A 198 -25.75 13.56 -9.52
CA ALA A 198 -24.90 12.36 -9.63
C ALA A 198 -25.02 11.41 -8.43
N PHE A 199 -25.34 11.92 -7.23
CA PHE A 199 -25.44 11.13 -6.00
C PHE A 199 -26.87 10.80 -5.57
N PHE A 200 -27.88 11.26 -6.31
CA PHE A 200 -29.28 11.02 -5.95
C PHE A 200 -29.70 9.55 -6.08
N SER A 201 -30.36 9.09 -5.04
CA SER A 201 -31.05 7.81 -4.97
C SER A 201 -32.33 7.81 -5.82
N PRO A 202 -32.89 6.62 -6.14
CA PRO A 202 -34.20 6.52 -6.78
C PRO A 202 -35.33 7.19 -5.99
N GLU A 203 -35.20 7.30 -4.66
CA GLU A 203 -36.19 7.92 -3.77
C GLU A 203 -36.23 9.44 -3.96
N GLU A 204 -35.07 10.11 -4.01
CA GLU A 204 -34.95 11.56 -4.24
C GLU A 204 -35.37 11.95 -5.66
N ARG A 205 -34.98 11.16 -6.67
CA ARG A 205 -35.47 11.35 -8.05
C ARG A 205 -37.00 11.16 -8.12
N GLY A 206 -37.54 10.22 -7.36
CA GLY A 206 -38.98 10.01 -7.22
C GLY A 206 -39.70 11.19 -6.54
N LEU A 207 -39.11 11.79 -5.50
CA LEU A 207 -39.64 12.97 -4.80
C LEU A 207 -39.76 14.17 -5.75
N ILE A 208 -38.69 14.48 -6.47
CA ILE A 208 -38.68 15.58 -7.45
C ILE A 208 -39.71 15.32 -8.56
N THR A 209 -39.81 14.09 -9.05
CA THR A 209 -40.79 13.71 -10.07
C THR A 209 -42.23 13.90 -9.59
N ARG A 210 -42.54 13.56 -8.32
CA ARG A 210 -43.87 13.77 -7.73
C ARG A 210 -44.18 15.25 -7.47
N LEU A 211 -43.19 16.05 -7.09
CA LEU A 211 -43.35 17.50 -6.91
C LEU A 211 -43.60 18.22 -8.24
N LEU A 212 -42.87 17.85 -9.30
CA LEU A 212 -43.10 18.38 -10.65
C LEU A 212 -44.46 17.95 -11.20
N ALA A 213 -44.88 16.70 -10.96
CA ALA A 213 -46.23 16.24 -11.32
C ALA A 213 -47.33 16.96 -10.51
N ARG A 214 -47.08 17.28 -9.23
CA ARG A 214 -47.99 18.04 -8.37
C ARG A 214 -48.15 19.50 -8.82
N ASP A 215 -47.12 20.08 -9.42
CA ASP A 215 -47.15 21.41 -10.02
C ASP A 215 -47.72 21.44 -11.46
N GLU A 216 -48.22 20.31 -11.98
CA GLU A 216 -48.75 20.15 -13.34
C GLU A 216 -47.71 20.51 -14.44
N ALA A 217 -46.42 20.27 -14.18
CA ALA A 217 -45.35 20.52 -15.14
C ALA A 217 -45.52 19.67 -16.41
N GLN A 218 -45.60 20.33 -17.57
CA GLN A 218 -45.82 19.65 -18.84
C GLN A 218 -44.54 18.91 -19.28
N PRO A 219 -44.55 17.56 -19.41
CA PRO A 219 -43.35 16.78 -19.74
C PRO A 219 -42.74 17.12 -21.11
N HIS A 220 -43.53 17.76 -21.98
CA HIS A 220 -43.17 18.15 -23.33
C HIS A 220 -42.67 19.61 -23.43
N ASP A 221 -42.71 20.38 -22.34
CA ASP A 221 -42.19 21.76 -22.34
C ASP A 221 -40.65 21.72 -22.36
N PRO A 222 -39.98 22.40 -23.32
CA PRO A 222 -38.52 22.46 -23.40
C PRO A 222 -37.82 22.94 -22.12
N SER A 223 -38.48 23.79 -21.31
CA SER A 223 -37.96 24.22 -20.01
C SER A 223 -37.94 23.07 -19.01
N ILE A 224 -39.02 22.29 -18.93
CA ILE A 224 -39.16 21.13 -18.05
C ILE A 224 -38.28 19.95 -18.50
N VAL A 225 -38.06 19.76 -19.80
CA VAL A 225 -37.14 18.73 -20.30
C VAL A 225 -35.70 19.03 -19.88
N ARG A 226 -35.28 20.30 -19.98
CA ARG A 226 -33.96 20.73 -19.49
C ARG A 226 -33.86 20.57 -17.97
N LEU A 227 -34.92 20.92 -17.25
CA LEU A 227 -35.00 20.73 -15.81
C LEU A 227 -34.86 19.24 -15.43
N CYS A 228 -35.58 18.35 -16.10
CA CYS A 228 -35.49 16.90 -15.87
C CYS A 228 -34.06 16.39 -16.13
N ALA A 229 -33.40 16.85 -17.20
CA ALA A 229 -32.02 16.50 -17.49
C ALA A 229 -31.04 16.98 -16.41
N SER A 230 -31.20 18.21 -15.90
CA SER A 230 -30.36 18.76 -14.83
C SER A 230 -30.45 17.95 -13.52
N TRP A 231 -31.62 17.37 -13.25
CA TRP A 231 -31.88 16.58 -12.04
C TRP A 231 -31.75 15.06 -12.21
N GLY A 232 -31.36 14.59 -13.40
CA GLY A 232 -31.20 13.16 -13.69
C GLY A 232 -32.52 12.38 -13.71
N ILE A 233 -33.61 13.05 -14.09
CA ILE A 233 -34.96 12.50 -14.19
C ILE A 233 -35.30 12.30 -15.66
N THR A 234 -35.94 11.18 -16.00
CA THR A 234 -36.41 10.97 -17.37
C THR A 234 -37.77 11.64 -17.58
N PRO A 235 -38.01 12.37 -18.68
CA PRO A 235 -39.33 12.91 -19.00
C PRO A 235 -40.44 11.84 -19.03
N SER A 236 -40.09 10.58 -19.30
CA SER A 236 -40.99 9.43 -19.22
C SER A 236 -41.45 9.10 -17.80
N SER A 237 -40.57 9.23 -16.79
CA SER A 237 -40.94 9.04 -15.38
C SER A 237 -41.87 10.15 -14.88
N LEU A 238 -41.69 11.39 -15.35
CA LEU A 238 -42.60 12.51 -15.07
C LEU A 238 -43.96 12.31 -15.74
N SER A 239 -44.00 11.84 -16.98
CA SER A 239 -45.24 11.49 -17.67
C SER A 239 -46.02 10.39 -16.92
N ALA A 240 -45.33 9.35 -16.45
CA ALA A 240 -45.93 8.28 -15.65
C ALA A 240 -46.47 8.79 -14.30
N ALA A 241 -45.74 9.66 -13.60
CA ALA A 241 -46.18 10.24 -12.33
C ALA A 241 -47.35 11.21 -12.50
N THR A 242 -47.37 11.98 -13.58
CA THR A 242 -48.48 12.90 -13.93
C THR A 242 -49.76 12.12 -14.24
N LEU A 243 -49.64 10.92 -14.84
CA LEU A 243 -50.77 10.00 -15.07
C LEU A 243 -51.30 9.34 -13.79
N GLN A 244 -50.46 9.20 -12.76
CA GLN A 244 -50.80 8.59 -11.46
C GLN A 244 -51.29 9.63 -10.42
N ALA A 245 -51.01 10.91 -10.63
CA ALA A 245 -51.49 11.98 -9.77
C ALA A 245 -53.03 12.06 -9.84
N PRO A 246 -53.73 12.28 -8.72
CA PRO A 246 -55.17 12.49 -8.72
C PRO A 246 -55.48 13.77 -9.50
N ALA A 247 -55.90 13.61 -10.75
CA ALA A 247 -56.06 14.68 -11.72
C ALA A 247 -57.23 15.62 -11.36
N SER A 248 -56.95 16.93 -11.34
CA SER A 248 -57.90 17.96 -11.77
C SER A 248 -58.28 17.69 -13.22
N GLN A 249 -59.59 17.62 -13.50
CA GLN A 249 -60.23 17.12 -14.72
C GLN A 249 -59.94 17.82 -16.07
N ALA A 250 -58.85 18.59 -16.27
CA ALA A 250 -58.82 19.59 -17.35
C ALA A 250 -57.94 19.34 -18.60
N SER A 251 -56.89 18.50 -18.61
CA SER A 251 -55.86 18.61 -19.68
C SER A 251 -55.56 17.33 -20.49
N ARG A 252 -56.55 16.51 -20.81
CA ARG A 252 -56.33 15.24 -21.54
C ARG A 252 -56.53 15.30 -23.07
N ALA A 253 -56.37 16.46 -23.70
CA ALA A 253 -56.51 16.58 -25.15
C ALA A 253 -55.39 17.43 -25.78
N ALA A 254 -54.63 16.78 -26.69
CA ALA A 254 -53.74 17.33 -27.73
C ALA A 254 -52.22 17.17 -27.50
N VAL A 255 -51.59 16.17 -28.14
CA VAL A 255 -50.19 16.22 -28.67
C VAL A 255 -50.05 15.28 -29.90
N PRO A 256 -49.27 15.62 -30.96
CA PRO A 256 -49.27 14.95 -32.29
C PRO A 256 -48.19 13.86 -32.53
N ASP A 257 -48.46 12.98 -33.49
CA ASP A 257 -47.86 11.66 -33.82
C ASP A 257 -46.36 11.58 -34.24
N GLY A 258 -45.57 12.64 -34.21
CA GLY A 258 -44.20 12.63 -34.77
C GLY A 258 -43.08 12.12 -33.84
N VAL A 259 -43.27 12.24 -32.52
CA VAL A 259 -42.25 11.93 -31.48
C VAL A 259 -42.31 10.46 -31.04
N HIS A 260 -43.29 9.70 -31.54
CA HIS A 260 -43.54 8.33 -31.12
C HIS A 260 -42.53 7.31 -31.65
N GLN A 261 -41.78 7.60 -32.72
CA GLN A 261 -40.86 6.63 -33.32
C GLN A 261 -39.55 6.47 -32.51
N ASP A 262 -38.87 7.58 -32.19
CA ASP A 262 -37.59 7.59 -31.47
C ASP A 262 -37.69 7.03 -30.04
N VAL A 263 -38.80 7.31 -29.36
CA VAL A 263 -39.04 6.79 -28.00
C VAL A 263 -39.40 5.32 -28.05
N LYS A 264 -40.16 4.89 -29.06
CA LYS A 264 -40.59 3.49 -29.20
C LYS A 264 -39.41 2.58 -29.57
N GLU A 265 -38.54 2.97 -30.50
CA GLU A 265 -37.38 2.15 -30.89
C GLU A 265 -36.32 2.06 -29.76
N ASN A 266 -36.10 3.14 -28.99
CA ASN A 266 -35.29 3.07 -27.76
C ASN A 266 -35.94 2.22 -26.66
N TYR A 267 -37.28 2.27 -26.52
CA TYR A 267 -38.02 1.42 -25.58
C TYR A 267 -37.95 -0.07 -25.97
N GLU A 268 -38.11 -0.40 -27.25
CA GLU A 268 -38.07 -1.78 -27.74
C GLU A 268 -36.68 -2.39 -27.55
N SER A 269 -35.61 -1.61 -27.76
CA SER A 269 -34.26 -2.02 -27.38
C SER A 269 -34.20 -2.39 -25.89
N MET A 270 -34.51 -1.47 -24.97
CA MET A 270 -34.32 -1.66 -23.52
C MET A 270 -35.27 -2.66 -22.84
N VAL A 271 -36.43 -2.96 -23.44
CA VAL A 271 -37.48 -3.79 -22.83
C VAL A 271 -37.44 -5.25 -23.28
N PHE A 272 -36.94 -5.54 -24.49
CA PHE A 272 -36.90 -6.91 -24.99
C PHE A 272 -35.59 -7.64 -24.67
N PRO A 273 -35.64 -8.95 -24.32
CA PRO A 273 -34.46 -9.78 -24.11
C PRO A 273 -33.54 -9.79 -25.34
N ASP A 274 -32.23 -9.89 -25.12
CA ASP A 274 -31.23 -9.91 -26.20
C ASP A 274 -31.41 -11.10 -27.15
N THR A 275 -31.99 -12.21 -26.66
CA THR A 275 -32.42 -13.34 -27.50
C THR A 275 -33.46 -12.94 -28.54
N TYR A 276 -34.36 -12.02 -28.25
CA TYR A 276 -35.35 -11.51 -29.20
C TYR A 276 -34.69 -10.64 -30.28
N HIS A 277 -33.76 -9.77 -29.86
CA HIS A 277 -32.99 -8.92 -30.77
C HIS A 277 -32.12 -9.73 -31.72
N LEU A 278 -31.49 -10.83 -31.28
CA LEU A 278 -30.73 -11.72 -32.16
C LEU A 278 -31.59 -12.33 -33.28
N HIS A 279 -32.85 -12.68 -33.01
CA HIS A 279 -33.76 -13.25 -34.02
C HIS A 279 -34.38 -12.21 -34.96
N THR A 280 -34.35 -10.92 -34.58
CA THR A 280 -34.97 -9.82 -35.34
C THR A 280 -33.96 -8.80 -35.86
N LEU A 281 -32.67 -9.02 -35.65
CA LEU A 281 -31.59 -8.06 -35.87
C LEU A 281 -31.57 -7.51 -37.30
N GLU A 282 -31.71 -8.35 -38.31
CA GLU A 282 -31.74 -7.93 -39.71
C GLU A 282 -32.88 -6.93 -39.98
N LYS A 283 -34.06 -7.16 -39.40
CA LYS A 283 -35.21 -6.25 -39.54
C LYS A 283 -34.98 -4.95 -38.79
N VAL A 284 -34.38 -5.00 -37.60
CA VAL A 284 -34.05 -3.81 -36.81
C VAL A 284 -33.03 -2.95 -37.54
N LEU A 285 -31.94 -3.55 -38.06
CA LEU A 285 -30.90 -2.82 -38.80
C LEU A 285 -31.40 -2.29 -40.15
N ALA A 286 -32.22 -3.06 -40.88
CA ALA A 286 -32.86 -2.59 -42.11
C ALA A 286 -33.82 -1.41 -41.86
N THR A 287 -34.53 -1.41 -40.73
CA THR A 287 -35.38 -0.29 -40.31
C THR A 287 -34.53 0.94 -40.00
N CYS A 288 -33.45 0.77 -39.22
CA CYS A 288 -32.47 1.85 -38.95
C CYS A 288 -31.88 2.43 -40.26
N ALA A 289 -31.66 1.59 -41.27
CA ALA A 289 -31.17 2.03 -42.58
C ALA A 289 -32.19 2.88 -43.37
N GLN A 290 -33.50 2.72 -43.11
CA GLN A 290 -34.59 3.44 -43.77
C GLN A 290 -35.04 4.71 -43.02
N VAL A 291 -34.66 4.85 -41.75
CA VAL A 291 -34.95 6.03 -40.93
C VAL A 291 -34.28 7.28 -41.52
N HIS A 292 -34.99 8.42 -41.46
CA HIS A 292 -34.54 9.70 -41.99
C HIS A 292 -33.20 10.12 -41.36
N TRP A 293 -32.26 10.63 -42.17
CA TRP A 293 -30.88 10.94 -41.77
C TRP A 293 -30.75 12.03 -40.69
N SER A 294 -31.85 12.69 -40.31
CA SER A 294 -31.91 13.68 -39.23
C SER A 294 -32.07 13.08 -37.83
N ILE A 295 -32.28 11.77 -37.73
CA ILE A 295 -32.45 11.05 -36.46
C ILE A 295 -31.12 10.41 -36.07
N ASP A 296 -30.72 10.60 -34.81
CA ASP A 296 -29.48 10.03 -34.26
C ASP A 296 -29.70 8.55 -33.89
N LEU A 297 -29.27 7.67 -34.79
CA LEU A 297 -29.33 6.22 -34.62
C LEU A 297 -28.05 5.65 -34.00
N VAL A 298 -27.00 6.44 -33.85
CA VAL A 298 -25.68 5.91 -33.50
C VAL A 298 -25.66 5.43 -32.07
N HIS A 299 -26.21 6.20 -31.13
CA HIS A 299 -26.30 5.80 -29.72
C HIS A 299 -27.18 4.56 -29.52
N LEU A 300 -28.26 4.42 -30.30
CA LEU A 300 -29.12 3.23 -30.28
C LEU A 300 -28.32 1.99 -30.72
N MET A 301 -27.59 2.11 -31.83
CA MET A 301 -26.75 1.02 -32.37
C MET A 301 -25.60 0.66 -31.41
N GLN A 302 -24.96 1.64 -30.79
CA GLN A 302 -23.91 1.42 -29.78
C GLN A 302 -24.46 0.64 -28.57
N ASN A 303 -25.61 1.06 -28.03
CA ASN A 303 -26.24 0.40 -26.89
C ASN A 303 -26.69 -1.03 -27.22
N LEU A 304 -27.27 -1.23 -28.41
CA LEU A 304 -27.65 -2.56 -28.89
C LEU A 304 -26.42 -3.46 -29.00
N LEU A 305 -25.37 -2.96 -29.64
CA LEU A 305 -24.13 -3.71 -29.87
C LEU A 305 -23.45 -4.09 -28.54
N ARG A 306 -23.31 -3.16 -27.59
CA ARG A 306 -22.73 -3.44 -26.26
C ARG A 306 -23.49 -4.51 -25.50
N ARG A 307 -24.83 -4.48 -25.53
CA ARG A 307 -25.66 -5.50 -24.89
C ARG A 307 -25.51 -6.86 -25.55
N LEU A 308 -25.52 -6.90 -26.88
CA LEU A 308 -25.27 -8.13 -27.63
C LEU A 308 -23.87 -8.69 -27.35
N THR A 309 -22.85 -7.84 -27.20
CA THR A 309 -21.50 -8.26 -26.78
C THR A 309 -21.54 -8.99 -25.45
N VAL A 310 -22.13 -8.37 -24.41
CA VAL A 310 -22.21 -8.97 -23.07
C VAL A 310 -22.97 -10.29 -23.09
N HIS A 311 -24.14 -10.31 -23.73
CA HIS A 311 -25.00 -11.49 -23.81
C HIS A 311 -24.32 -12.68 -24.50
N LEU A 312 -23.60 -12.43 -25.60
CA LEU A 312 -22.92 -13.48 -26.37
C LEU A 312 -21.62 -13.95 -25.69
N VAL A 313 -20.94 -13.09 -24.94
CA VAL A 313 -19.75 -13.46 -24.14
C VAL A 313 -20.16 -14.31 -22.93
N GLU A 314 -21.18 -13.91 -22.17
CA GLU A 314 -21.70 -14.67 -21.02
C GLU A 314 -22.32 -16.01 -21.44
N GLY A 315 -22.85 -16.09 -22.67
CA GLY A 315 -23.42 -17.30 -23.25
C GLY A 315 -22.40 -18.38 -23.67
N GLY A 316 -21.09 -18.14 -23.55
CA GLY A 316 -20.03 -19.11 -23.90
C GLY A 316 -19.47 -18.99 -25.33
N GLY A 317 -19.61 -17.83 -25.97
CA GLY A 317 -19.20 -17.61 -27.35
C GLY A 317 -20.10 -18.32 -28.37
N VAL A 318 -19.91 -18.02 -29.66
CA VAL A 318 -20.75 -18.47 -30.80
C VAL A 318 -20.93 -20.01 -30.90
N ALA A 319 -20.19 -20.80 -30.10
CA ALA A 319 -20.27 -22.25 -30.07
C ALA A 319 -21.53 -22.82 -29.41
N SER A 320 -22.26 -22.05 -28.61
CA SER A 320 -23.46 -22.51 -27.87
C SER A 320 -24.79 -21.96 -28.42
N SER A 321 -24.77 -20.98 -29.34
CA SER A 321 -25.99 -20.49 -30.00
C SER A 321 -26.17 -21.15 -31.37
N SER A 322 -27.13 -22.08 -31.47
CA SER A 322 -27.63 -22.67 -32.70
C SER A 322 -28.39 -21.70 -33.62
N SER A 323 -28.01 -20.42 -33.65
CA SER A 323 -28.62 -19.38 -34.49
C SER A 323 -27.73 -19.11 -35.70
N SER A 324 -28.27 -19.34 -36.90
CA SER A 324 -27.62 -19.20 -38.21
C SER A 324 -27.32 -17.75 -38.63
N VAL A 325 -27.20 -16.80 -37.71
CA VAL A 325 -27.13 -15.37 -37.99
C VAL A 325 -25.73 -14.84 -37.67
N ASP A 326 -25.01 -14.43 -38.71
CA ASP A 326 -23.73 -13.74 -38.56
C ASP A 326 -23.96 -12.27 -38.23
N VAL A 327 -23.93 -11.97 -36.93
CA VAL A 327 -24.16 -10.62 -36.38
C VAL A 327 -23.12 -9.62 -36.91
N PHE A 328 -21.87 -10.04 -37.11
CA PHE A 328 -20.81 -9.17 -37.63
C PHE A 328 -21.11 -8.73 -39.06
N VAL A 329 -21.41 -9.68 -39.96
CA VAL A 329 -21.70 -9.39 -41.37
C VAL A 329 -22.90 -8.44 -41.50
N LEU A 330 -23.96 -8.66 -40.71
CA LEU A 330 -25.13 -7.79 -40.72
C LEU A 330 -24.80 -6.36 -40.28
N PHE A 331 -24.12 -6.19 -39.15
CA PHE A 331 -23.70 -4.85 -38.69
C PHE A 331 -22.72 -4.19 -39.67
N HIS A 332 -21.78 -4.92 -40.24
CA HIS A 332 -20.79 -4.39 -41.18
C HIS A 332 -21.43 -3.91 -42.50
N VAL A 333 -22.38 -4.68 -43.06
CA VAL A 333 -23.12 -4.27 -44.27
C VAL A 333 -23.94 -3.01 -44.03
N HIS A 334 -24.66 -2.93 -42.90
CA HIS A 334 -25.46 -1.75 -42.58
C HIS A 334 -24.60 -0.53 -42.20
N LEU A 335 -23.43 -0.73 -41.60
CA LEU A 335 -22.46 0.34 -41.39
C LEU A 335 -21.95 0.94 -42.70
N LYS A 336 -21.64 0.11 -43.71
CA LYS A 336 -21.27 0.59 -45.05
C LYS A 336 -22.36 1.47 -45.67
N GLN A 337 -23.64 1.14 -45.43
CA GLN A 337 -24.77 1.98 -45.87
C GLN A 337 -24.83 3.31 -45.10
N LEU A 338 -24.52 3.31 -43.80
CA LEU A 338 -24.44 4.52 -42.98
C LEU A 338 -23.26 5.41 -43.37
N HIS A 339 -22.13 4.85 -43.79
CA HIS A 339 -20.98 5.60 -44.31
C HIS A 339 -21.31 6.39 -45.59
N GLY A 340 -22.29 5.94 -46.37
CA GLY A 340 -22.76 6.61 -47.58
C GLY A 340 -23.77 7.75 -47.36
N ARG A 341 -24.20 7.99 -46.11
CA ARG A 341 -25.16 9.07 -45.80
C ARG A 341 -24.48 10.45 -45.83
N PRO A 342 -25.20 11.52 -46.25
CA PRO A 342 -24.67 12.88 -46.20
C PRO A 342 -24.33 13.28 -44.76
N ARG A 343 -23.18 13.93 -44.55
CA ARG A 343 -22.73 14.34 -43.23
C ARG A 343 -23.58 15.49 -42.71
N THR A 344 -24.43 15.21 -41.74
CA THR A 344 -25.31 16.19 -41.09
C THR A 344 -25.11 16.17 -39.57
N ALA A 345 -25.72 17.12 -38.85
CA ALA A 345 -25.61 17.20 -37.38
C ALA A 345 -26.07 15.92 -36.64
N ALA A 346 -26.89 15.09 -37.29
CA ALA A 346 -27.38 13.83 -36.74
C ALA A 346 -26.46 12.62 -37.00
N THR A 347 -25.46 12.73 -37.89
CA THR A 347 -24.47 11.68 -38.16
C THR A 347 -23.05 12.27 -38.24
N PRO A 348 -22.53 12.80 -37.12
CA PRO A 348 -21.18 13.36 -37.09
C PRO A 348 -20.13 12.25 -37.22
N LEU A 349 -18.96 12.60 -37.78
CA LEU A 349 -17.87 11.64 -38.02
C LEU A 349 -17.41 10.91 -36.74
N ILE A 350 -17.40 11.61 -35.60
CA ILE A 350 -17.01 11.04 -34.31
C ILE A 350 -17.91 9.88 -33.89
N SER A 351 -19.22 9.98 -34.12
CA SER A 351 -20.18 8.95 -33.77
C SER A 351 -19.96 7.70 -34.62
N LEU A 352 -19.66 7.86 -35.92
CA LEU A 352 -19.32 6.74 -36.80
C LEU A 352 -18.02 6.05 -36.39
N LEU A 353 -16.96 6.82 -36.07
CA LEU A 353 -15.69 6.25 -35.57
C LEU A 353 -15.88 5.52 -34.24
N THR A 354 -16.69 6.07 -33.33
CA THR A 354 -17.00 5.43 -32.05
C THR A 354 -17.79 4.14 -32.27
N LEU A 355 -18.75 4.13 -33.21
CA LEU A 355 -19.49 2.91 -33.57
C LEU A 355 -18.59 1.85 -34.24
N GLN A 356 -17.61 2.26 -35.05
CA GLN A 356 -16.58 1.36 -35.59
C GLN A 356 -15.70 0.77 -34.47
N LEU A 357 -15.34 1.56 -33.47
CA LEU A 357 -14.62 1.08 -32.28
C LEU A 357 -15.46 0.06 -31.51
N GLU A 358 -16.74 0.34 -31.26
CA GLU A 358 -17.64 -0.62 -30.57
C GLU A 358 -17.80 -1.92 -31.37
N LEU A 359 -17.87 -1.85 -32.70
CA LEU A 359 -17.87 -3.04 -33.55
C LEU A 359 -16.54 -3.78 -33.51
N CYS A 360 -15.42 -3.07 -33.49
CA CYS A 360 -14.11 -3.67 -33.32
C CYS A 360 -14.04 -4.42 -31.98
N MET A 361 -14.48 -3.79 -30.89
CA MET A 361 -14.57 -4.42 -29.56
C MET A 361 -15.51 -5.62 -29.52
N PHE A 362 -16.65 -5.57 -30.22
CA PHE A 362 -17.57 -6.70 -30.38
C PHE A 362 -16.90 -7.88 -31.08
N VAL A 363 -16.20 -7.64 -32.20
CA VAL A 363 -15.47 -8.70 -32.93
C VAL A 363 -14.36 -9.27 -32.04
N LEU A 364 -13.58 -8.41 -31.38
CA LEU A 364 -12.53 -8.80 -30.44
C LEU A 364 -13.03 -9.68 -29.28
N ALA A 365 -14.27 -9.47 -28.84
CA ALA A 365 -14.89 -10.23 -27.75
C ALA A 365 -15.40 -11.61 -28.18
N LEU A 366 -15.80 -11.78 -29.44
CA LEU A 366 -16.51 -12.99 -29.90
C LEU A 366 -15.66 -13.90 -30.80
N GLN A 367 -14.90 -13.33 -31.74
CA GLN A 367 -13.99 -14.07 -32.61
C GLN A 367 -12.76 -13.23 -32.92
N PRO A 368 -11.57 -13.59 -32.42
CA PRO A 368 -10.34 -12.94 -32.81
C PRO A 368 -9.98 -13.36 -34.25
N GLY A 369 -10.44 -12.60 -35.26
CA GLY A 369 -10.23 -12.93 -36.68
C GLY A 369 -10.30 -11.73 -37.66
N GLU A 370 -10.45 -12.03 -38.95
CA GLU A 370 -10.37 -11.10 -40.10
C GLU A 370 -11.35 -9.90 -40.06
N GLY A 371 -12.45 -10.01 -39.31
CA GLY A 371 -13.46 -8.95 -39.22
C GLY A 371 -12.93 -7.62 -38.67
N CYS A 372 -11.91 -7.63 -37.79
CA CYS A 372 -11.27 -6.39 -37.32
C CYS A 372 -10.50 -5.67 -38.44
N LEU A 373 -9.95 -6.42 -39.40
CA LEU A 373 -9.21 -5.86 -40.54
C LEU A 373 -10.15 -5.08 -41.47
N GLU A 374 -11.34 -5.63 -41.74
CA GLU A 374 -12.35 -4.98 -42.57
C GLU A 374 -12.89 -3.68 -41.95
N ILE A 375 -13.00 -3.64 -40.61
CA ILE A 375 -13.42 -2.43 -39.88
C ILE A 375 -12.36 -1.32 -40.01
N LEU A 376 -11.08 -1.69 -39.85
CA LEU A 376 -9.96 -0.75 -39.92
C LEU A 376 -9.78 -0.21 -41.35
N GLU A 377 -9.91 -1.04 -42.37
CA GLU A 377 -9.94 -0.59 -43.78
C GLU A 377 -11.13 0.35 -44.07
N GLY A 378 -12.31 0.00 -43.57
CA GLY A 378 -13.50 0.84 -43.68
C GLY A 378 -13.32 2.21 -43.00
N THR A 379 -12.55 2.27 -41.92
CA THR A 379 -12.23 3.51 -41.20
C THR A 379 -11.29 4.39 -42.01
N VAL A 380 -10.25 3.81 -42.61
CA VAL A 380 -9.31 4.54 -43.48
C VAL A 380 -10.06 5.14 -44.67
N SER A 381 -10.90 4.35 -45.32
CA SER A 381 -11.75 4.80 -46.44
C SER A 381 -12.70 5.93 -46.03
N LEU A 382 -13.29 5.86 -44.83
CA LEU A 382 -14.18 6.89 -44.27
C LEU A 382 -13.47 8.22 -44.01
N LEU A 383 -12.21 8.15 -43.55
CA LEU A 383 -11.37 9.32 -43.29
C LEU A 383 -10.84 9.91 -44.61
N SER A 384 -10.39 9.09 -45.56
CA SER A 384 -9.93 9.55 -46.88
C SER A 384 -11.03 10.23 -47.70
N ASN A 385 -12.25 9.68 -47.71
CA ASN A 385 -13.40 10.25 -48.44
C ASN A 385 -13.95 11.54 -47.81
N SER A 386 -13.52 11.87 -46.59
CA SER A 386 -13.93 13.11 -45.92
C SER A 386 -13.11 14.34 -46.28
N GLY A 387 -11.98 14.14 -46.95
CA GLY A 387 -11.07 15.21 -47.38
C GLY A 387 -11.46 15.94 -48.66
N GLU A 388 -12.59 15.61 -49.31
CA GLU A 388 -13.00 16.25 -50.57
C GLU A 388 -13.76 17.59 -50.40
N THR A 389 -14.10 18.01 -49.17
CA THR A 389 -14.55 19.39 -48.93
C THR A 389 -13.35 20.26 -48.63
N GLY A 390 -12.90 20.97 -49.67
CA GLY A 390 -11.69 21.79 -49.70
C GLY A 390 -11.47 22.66 -48.46
N ASP A 391 -10.55 22.21 -47.62
CA ASP A 391 -9.42 22.97 -47.09
C ASP A 391 -8.41 21.92 -46.63
N SER A 392 -7.13 22.17 -46.83
CA SER A 392 -6.03 21.30 -46.40
C SER A 392 -6.19 21.00 -44.91
N VAL A 393 -6.74 19.83 -44.55
CA VAL A 393 -6.87 19.42 -43.14
C VAL A 393 -5.46 19.06 -42.67
N GLU A 394 -4.73 20.06 -42.17
CA GLU A 394 -3.35 19.84 -41.72
C GLU A 394 -3.29 18.84 -40.58
N HIS A 395 -4.33 18.69 -39.73
CA HIS A 395 -4.47 17.59 -38.75
C HIS A 395 -5.94 17.37 -38.32
N LEU A 396 -6.30 16.13 -37.92
CA LEU A 396 -7.60 15.82 -37.31
C LEU A 396 -7.82 16.59 -35.99
N ASP A 397 -9.09 16.95 -35.70
CA ASP A 397 -9.46 17.49 -34.39
C ASP A 397 -9.15 16.50 -33.25
N THR A 398 -8.91 17.01 -32.04
CA THR A 398 -8.42 16.23 -30.88
C THR A 398 -9.34 15.07 -30.52
N GLN A 399 -10.67 15.24 -30.61
CA GLN A 399 -11.62 14.18 -30.29
C GLN A 399 -11.64 13.07 -31.36
N LEU A 400 -11.57 13.45 -32.63
CA LEU A 400 -11.48 12.51 -33.75
C LEU A 400 -10.16 11.75 -33.74
N ALA A 401 -9.07 12.45 -33.48
CA ALA A 401 -7.75 11.87 -33.33
C ALA A 401 -7.71 10.84 -32.18
N GLN A 402 -8.38 11.11 -31.04
CA GLN A 402 -8.46 10.15 -29.94
C GLN A 402 -9.24 8.88 -30.32
N ALA A 403 -10.36 9.01 -31.04
CA ALA A 403 -11.11 7.84 -31.51
C ALA A 403 -10.27 6.95 -32.47
N VAL A 404 -9.45 7.57 -33.33
CA VAL A 404 -8.50 6.85 -34.20
C VAL A 404 -7.41 6.15 -33.37
N VAL A 405 -6.89 6.80 -32.32
CA VAL A 405 -5.93 6.20 -31.38
C VAL A 405 -6.52 4.96 -30.70
N ASP A 406 -7.72 5.07 -30.15
CA ASP A 406 -8.39 3.97 -29.45
C ASP A 406 -8.64 2.79 -30.39
N LEU A 407 -9.02 3.06 -31.64
CA LEU A 407 -9.25 2.06 -32.67
C LEU A 407 -7.96 1.32 -33.07
N MET A 408 -6.81 2.00 -33.11
CA MET A 408 -5.53 1.36 -33.39
C MET A 408 -5.01 0.55 -32.20
N ALA A 409 -5.27 1.00 -30.97
CA ALA A 409 -4.73 0.38 -29.75
C ALA A 409 -5.57 -0.81 -29.25
N ALA A 410 -6.90 -0.71 -29.26
CA ALA A 410 -7.78 -1.70 -28.65
C ALA A 410 -7.59 -3.15 -29.16
N PRO A 411 -7.36 -3.40 -30.47
CA PRO A 411 -7.12 -4.76 -30.98
C PRO A 411 -5.85 -5.42 -30.44
N LEU A 412 -4.87 -4.62 -30.03
CA LEU A 412 -3.59 -5.11 -29.53
C LEU A 412 -3.68 -5.69 -28.11
N THR A 413 -4.84 -5.61 -27.45
CA THR A 413 -5.10 -6.31 -26.18
C THR A 413 -5.24 -7.82 -26.33
N LYS A 414 -5.37 -8.35 -27.55
CA LYS A 414 -5.55 -9.78 -27.84
C LYS A 414 -4.36 -10.32 -28.62
N GLU A 415 -3.71 -11.35 -28.06
CA GLU A 415 -2.48 -11.93 -28.62
C GLU A 415 -2.65 -12.43 -30.08
N GLY A 416 -3.75 -13.14 -30.36
CA GLY A 416 -4.01 -13.71 -31.69
C GLY A 416 -4.18 -12.68 -32.82
N LEU A 417 -4.39 -11.40 -32.50
CA LEU A 417 -4.60 -10.34 -33.47
C LEU A 417 -3.43 -9.37 -33.61
N CYS A 418 -2.49 -9.39 -32.65
CA CYS A 418 -1.37 -8.47 -32.61
C CYS A 418 -0.55 -8.50 -33.92
N SER A 419 -0.20 -9.69 -34.42
CA SER A 419 0.54 -9.84 -35.67
C SER A 419 -0.26 -9.30 -36.85
N SER A 420 -1.53 -9.67 -36.99
CA SER A 420 -2.36 -9.28 -38.13
C SER A 420 -2.63 -7.78 -38.19
N VAL A 421 -2.87 -7.16 -37.03
CA VAL A 421 -3.11 -5.72 -36.89
C VAL A 421 -1.84 -4.93 -37.25
N LEU A 422 -0.68 -5.30 -36.68
CA LEU A 422 0.57 -4.59 -36.94
C LEU A 422 1.06 -4.72 -38.40
N ASN A 423 0.68 -5.81 -39.10
CA ASN A 423 0.97 -6.01 -40.51
C ASN A 423 0.09 -5.18 -41.46
N MET A 424 -0.89 -4.42 -40.96
CA MET A 424 -1.79 -3.68 -41.84
C MET A 424 -1.09 -2.51 -42.55
N PRO A 425 -1.28 -2.36 -43.88
CA PRO A 425 -0.61 -1.31 -44.66
C PRO A 425 -1.05 0.10 -44.27
N TYR A 426 -2.26 0.25 -43.72
CA TYR A 426 -2.90 1.52 -43.48
C TYR A 426 -2.51 2.21 -42.16
N HIS A 427 -1.80 1.55 -41.23
CA HIS A 427 -1.37 2.17 -39.98
C HIS A 427 -0.44 3.38 -40.20
N SER A 428 0.42 3.30 -41.22
CA SER A 428 1.29 4.42 -41.62
C SER A 428 0.47 5.62 -42.11
N SER A 429 -0.59 5.38 -42.88
CA SER A 429 -1.52 6.40 -43.35
C SER A 429 -2.35 7.02 -42.22
N LEU A 430 -2.82 6.20 -41.27
CA LEU A 430 -3.55 6.68 -40.08
C LEU A 430 -2.66 7.56 -39.20
N LEU A 431 -1.40 7.15 -38.95
CA LEU A 431 -0.45 7.96 -38.19
C LEU A 431 -0.11 9.27 -38.89
N ALA A 432 0.00 9.27 -40.23
CA ALA A 432 0.27 10.49 -41.00
C ALA A 432 -0.86 11.53 -40.89
N MET A 433 -2.09 11.12 -40.59
CA MET A 433 -3.23 12.03 -40.36
C MET A 433 -3.27 12.63 -38.93
N LEU A 434 -2.47 12.09 -38.01
CA LEU A 434 -2.37 12.58 -36.63
C LEU A 434 -1.26 13.63 -36.50
N SER A 435 -1.47 14.61 -35.62
CA SER A 435 -0.41 15.54 -35.23
C SER A 435 0.73 14.82 -34.49
N PRO A 436 1.98 15.35 -34.48
CA PRO A 436 3.09 14.71 -33.77
C PRO A 436 2.80 14.40 -32.30
N ALA A 437 2.08 15.29 -31.61
CA ALA A 437 1.66 15.06 -30.22
C ALA A 437 0.64 13.91 -30.07
N MET A 438 -0.23 13.71 -31.06
CA MET A 438 -1.19 12.60 -31.08
C MET A 438 -0.54 11.29 -31.54
N GLN A 439 0.49 11.33 -32.39
CA GLN A 439 1.29 10.16 -32.75
C GLN A 439 2.01 9.57 -31.53
N GLY A 440 2.58 10.42 -30.65
CA GLY A 440 3.14 9.98 -29.37
C GLY A 440 2.11 9.31 -28.46
N ARG A 441 0.90 9.89 -28.36
CA ARG A 441 -0.22 9.29 -27.62
C ARG A 441 -0.69 7.98 -28.22
N ALA A 442 -0.73 7.87 -29.55
CA ALA A 442 -1.08 6.65 -30.28
C ALA A 442 -0.12 5.52 -29.93
N ALA A 443 1.19 5.78 -30.05
CA ALA A 443 2.22 4.83 -29.70
C ALA A 443 2.11 4.38 -28.23
N MET A 444 1.87 5.32 -27.31
CA MET A 444 1.72 4.99 -25.88
C MET A 444 0.47 4.12 -25.61
N ALA A 445 -0.65 4.44 -26.25
CA ALA A 445 -1.88 3.67 -26.14
C ALA A 445 -1.69 2.23 -26.65
N MET A 446 -0.98 2.06 -27.77
CA MET A 446 -0.65 0.74 -28.31
C MET A 446 0.22 -0.08 -27.35
N VAL A 447 1.28 0.52 -26.77
CA VAL A 447 2.12 -0.16 -25.77
C VAL A 447 1.30 -0.54 -24.55
N THR A 448 0.46 0.37 -24.06
CA THR A 448 -0.39 0.14 -22.89
C THR A 448 -1.40 -0.98 -23.15
N ALA A 449 -1.96 -1.06 -24.36
CA ALA A 449 -2.86 -2.14 -24.76
C ALA A 449 -2.18 -3.51 -24.78
N ILE A 450 -0.97 -3.60 -25.34
CA ILE A 450 -0.15 -4.84 -25.34
C ILE A 450 0.14 -5.28 -23.90
N LEU A 451 0.54 -4.34 -23.04
CA LEU A 451 0.81 -4.62 -21.61
C LEU A 451 -0.45 -5.05 -20.85
N ALA A 452 -1.58 -4.37 -21.07
CA ALA A 452 -2.85 -4.69 -20.42
C ALA A 452 -3.39 -6.07 -20.85
N GLY A 453 -3.09 -6.50 -22.08
CA GLY A 453 -3.44 -7.81 -22.60
C GLY A 453 -2.46 -8.95 -22.28
N ASP A 454 -1.34 -8.66 -21.60
CA ASP A 454 -0.17 -9.56 -21.46
C ASP A 454 0.21 -10.26 -22.78
N VAL A 455 0.20 -9.50 -23.89
CA VAL A 455 0.40 -10.05 -25.23
C VAL A 455 1.87 -10.38 -25.47
N SER A 456 2.15 -11.65 -25.78
CA SER A 456 3.50 -12.10 -26.10
C SER A 456 3.89 -11.76 -27.55
N LEU A 457 4.97 -11.00 -27.71
CA LEU A 457 5.58 -10.70 -29.01
C LEU A 457 6.54 -11.85 -29.38
N GLN A 458 6.14 -12.66 -30.36
CA GLN A 458 6.81 -13.94 -30.68
C GLN A 458 7.68 -13.93 -31.94
N ASN A 459 7.69 -12.86 -32.75
CA ASN A 459 8.48 -12.84 -33.98
C ASN A 459 9.13 -11.48 -34.27
N CYS A 460 10.28 -11.52 -34.97
CA CYS A 460 11.06 -10.33 -35.29
C CYS A 460 10.32 -9.34 -36.21
N GLU A 461 9.43 -9.84 -37.07
CA GLU A 461 8.74 -8.98 -38.05
C GLU A 461 7.69 -8.09 -37.38
N THR A 462 6.83 -8.70 -36.56
CA THR A 462 5.84 -8.01 -35.71
C THR A 462 6.53 -7.02 -34.79
N LEU A 463 7.70 -7.38 -34.25
CA LEU A 463 8.51 -6.49 -33.43
C LEU A 463 8.99 -5.26 -34.22
N ARG A 464 9.55 -5.45 -35.43
CA ARG A 464 9.98 -4.32 -36.28
C ARG A 464 8.82 -3.41 -36.65
N GLN A 465 7.66 -3.99 -36.96
CA GLN A 465 6.46 -3.22 -37.31
C GLN A 465 5.97 -2.39 -36.13
N LEU A 466 5.87 -2.98 -34.93
CA LEU A 466 5.52 -2.26 -33.72
C LEU A 466 6.50 -1.09 -33.45
N PHE A 467 7.81 -1.36 -33.54
CA PHE A 467 8.84 -0.36 -33.25
C PHE A 467 8.90 0.74 -34.32
N ALA A 468 8.55 0.44 -35.58
CA ALA A 468 8.37 1.46 -36.61
C ALA A 468 7.22 2.42 -36.28
N LEU A 469 6.12 1.92 -35.73
CA LEU A 469 4.97 2.72 -35.31
C LEU A 469 5.24 3.51 -34.00
N MET A 470 6.13 3.00 -33.15
CA MET A 470 6.54 3.62 -31.88
C MET A 470 7.69 4.63 -32.00
N GLY A 471 8.08 5.02 -33.23
CA GLY A 471 9.27 5.86 -33.46
C GLY A 471 9.33 7.14 -32.61
N THR A 472 8.19 7.77 -32.32
CA THR A 472 8.06 8.99 -31.50
C THR A 472 8.40 8.78 -30.02
N LEU A 473 8.28 7.56 -29.49
CA LEU A 473 8.63 7.18 -28.11
C LEU A 473 10.08 6.72 -27.98
N LEU A 474 10.67 6.30 -29.10
CA LEU A 474 11.97 5.63 -29.14
C LEU A 474 13.09 6.58 -29.53
N ARG A 475 12.83 7.54 -30.43
CA ARG A 475 13.82 8.50 -30.93
C ARG A 475 13.55 9.88 -30.38
N ASP A 476 14.61 10.62 -30.08
CA ASP A 476 14.48 12.06 -29.89
C ASP A 476 14.31 12.69 -31.29
N GLU A 477 13.22 13.42 -31.51
CA GLU A 477 13.00 14.15 -32.76
C GLU A 477 14.14 15.17 -32.92
N THR A 478 15.10 14.87 -33.78
CA THR A 478 16.02 15.89 -34.28
C THR A 478 15.15 16.85 -35.08
N GLY A 479 14.94 18.07 -34.56
CA GLY A 479 14.12 19.08 -35.21
C GLY A 479 14.44 19.14 -36.70
N GLN A 480 13.42 18.92 -37.54
CA GLN A 480 13.57 18.98 -39.00
C GLN A 480 13.90 20.40 -39.50
N ASP A 481 13.86 21.40 -38.62
CA ASP A 481 14.45 22.71 -38.83
C ASP A 481 15.46 22.95 -37.72
N GLY A 482 16.75 23.14 -38.07
CA GLY A 482 17.85 23.46 -37.15
C GLY A 482 17.73 24.82 -36.46
N ARG A 483 16.57 25.10 -35.84
CA ARG A 483 16.20 26.34 -35.15
C ARG A 483 15.65 26.13 -33.74
N ASP A 484 15.34 24.90 -33.32
CA ASP A 484 15.02 24.62 -31.91
C ASP A 484 15.77 23.36 -31.45
N ASP A 485 17.00 23.55 -30.98
CA ASP A 485 17.87 22.55 -30.33
C ASP A 485 17.36 22.16 -28.91
N ARG A 486 16.04 22.12 -28.70
CA ARG A 486 15.46 21.75 -27.40
C ARG A 486 15.01 20.30 -27.46
N PRO A 487 15.80 19.36 -26.91
CA PRO A 487 15.42 17.96 -26.89
C PRO A 487 14.13 17.75 -26.10
N ARG A 488 13.21 16.93 -26.63
CA ARG A 488 11.85 16.66 -26.12
C ARG A 488 11.75 16.37 -24.61
N HIS A 489 12.82 15.88 -23.98
CA HIS A 489 12.90 15.64 -22.53
C HIS A 489 12.88 16.93 -21.69
N LEU A 490 13.08 18.11 -22.30
CA LEU A 490 12.96 19.43 -21.68
C LEU A 490 11.58 20.07 -21.90
N GLU A 491 10.76 19.53 -22.81
CA GLU A 491 9.44 20.09 -23.15
C GLU A 491 8.30 19.48 -22.33
N HIS A 492 8.48 18.28 -21.76
CA HIS A 492 7.46 17.57 -20.98
C HIS A 492 7.75 17.62 -19.48
N ASP A 493 6.69 17.53 -18.67
CA ASP A 493 6.79 17.26 -17.24
C ASP A 493 7.75 16.06 -17.00
N PRO A 494 8.86 16.24 -16.27
CA PRO A 494 9.84 15.17 -16.01
C PRO A 494 9.22 13.90 -15.42
N ILE A 495 8.09 14.01 -14.72
CA ILE A 495 7.36 12.87 -14.16
C ILE A 495 6.61 12.11 -15.28
N ALA A 496 5.94 12.83 -16.18
CA ALA A 496 5.23 12.23 -17.31
C ALA A 496 6.20 11.52 -18.26
N PHE A 497 7.33 12.15 -18.60
CA PHE A 497 8.37 11.54 -19.44
C PHE A 497 8.95 10.27 -18.81
N ARG A 498 9.24 10.30 -17.50
CA ARG A 498 9.70 9.11 -16.77
C ARG A 498 8.68 7.97 -16.86
N ARG A 499 7.40 8.23 -16.61
CA ARG A 499 6.34 7.21 -16.68
C ARG A 499 6.21 6.61 -18.08
N GLU A 500 6.30 7.45 -19.10
CA GLU A 500 6.35 7.00 -20.49
C GLU A 500 7.50 6.02 -20.71
N GLN A 501 8.73 6.39 -20.32
CA GLN A 501 9.90 5.56 -20.55
C GLN A 501 9.94 4.29 -19.67
N GLU A 502 9.39 4.35 -18.46
CA GLU A 502 9.17 3.18 -17.61
C GLU A 502 8.19 2.19 -18.26
N THR A 503 7.15 2.69 -18.94
CA THR A 503 6.19 1.86 -19.68
C THR A 503 6.84 1.21 -20.90
N VAL A 504 7.66 1.96 -21.65
CA VAL A 504 8.47 1.41 -22.75
C VAL A 504 9.45 0.33 -22.25
N ALA A 505 10.05 0.52 -21.08
CA ALA A 505 10.94 -0.49 -20.49
C ALA A 505 10.19 -1.79 -20.12
N GLN A 506 8.93 -1.71 -19.70
CA GLN A 506 8.10 -2.89 -19.41
C GLN A 506 7.81 -3.72 -20.66
N LEU A 507 7.68 -3.09 -21.83
CA LEU A 507 7.42 -3.78 -23.10
C LEU A 507 8.50 -4.83 -23.43
N ILE A 508 9.74 -4.62 -23.00
CA ILE A 508 10.85 -5.57 -23.20
C ILE A 508 10.51 -6.96 -22.64
N HIS A 509 9.77 -7.03 -21.53
CA HIS A 509 9.37 -8.29 -20.90
C HIS A 509 8.20 -8.99 -21.59
N GLN A 510 7.58 -8.36 -22.60
CA GLN A 510 6.58 -8.98 -23.47
C GLN A 510 7.19 -9.68 -24.67
N VAL A 511 8.48 -9.52 -24.93
CA VAL A 511 9.20 -10.31 -25.94
C VAL A 511 9.50 -11.69 -25.36
N ARG A 512 8.69 -12.69 -25.74
CA ARG A 512 8.80 -14.07 -25.28
C ARG A 512 8.65 -15.02 -26.46
N HIS A 513 9.47 -16.07 -26.46
CA HIS A 513 9.44 -17.12 -27.48
C HIS A 513 9.90 -18.45 -26.86
N GLU A 514 9.41 -19.57 -27.40
CA GLU A 514 9.75 -20.92 -26.91
C GLU A 514 11.19 -21.31 -27.26
N ASP A 515 11.64 -20.98 -28.47
CA ASP A 515 13.03 -21.18 -28.91
C ASP A 515 13.94 -20.05 -28.38
N PRO A 516 14.95 -20.37 -27.55
CA PRO A 516 15.94 -19.42 -27.07
C PRO A 516 16.73 -18.72 -28.18
N ALA A 517 17.00 -19.38 -29.31
CA ALA A 517 17.78 -18.80 -30.40
C ALA A 517 17.03 -17.61 -31.02
N VAL A 518 15.74 -17.81 -31.32
CA VAL A 518 14.86 -16.76 -31.83
C VAL A 518 14.74 -15.62 -30.82
N LEU A 519 14.60 -15.93 -29.52
CA LEU A 519 14.50 -14.91 -28.49
C LEU A 519 15.78 -14.05 -28.37
N ILE A 520 16.96 -14.65 -28.53
CA ILE A 520 18.23 -13.92 -28.60
C ILE A 520 18.23 -12.94 -29.77
N ASP A 521 17.84 -13.40 -30.96
CA ASP A 521 17.81 -12.55 -32.14
C ASP A 521 16.77 -11.42 -32.01
N MET A 522 15.61 -11.68 -31.39
CA MET A 522 14.61 -10.65 -31.07
C MET A 522 15.16 -9.59 -30.09
N LEU A 523 15.92 -10.01 -29.07
CA LEU A 523 16.56 -9.08 -28.12
C LEU A 523 17.64 -8.21 -28.80
N PHE A 524 18.33 -8.71 -29.84
CA PHE A 524 19.23 -7.88 -30.64
C PHE A 524 18.47 -6.87 -31.49
N VAL A 525 17.38 -7.29 -32.14
CA VAL A 525 16.51 -6.38 -32.90
C VAL A 525 15.96 -5.26 -32.00
N LEU A 526 15.55 -5.57 -30.76
CA LEU A 526 15.13 -4.54 -29.79
C LEU A 526 16.21 -3.48 -29.57
N TRP A 527 17.46 -3.90 -29.43
CA TRP A 527 18.56 -2.98 -29.20
C TRP A 527 18.89 -2.11 -30.41
N GLU A 528 18.69 -2.62 -31.63
CA GLU A 528 18.86 -1.82 -32.85
C GLU A 528 18.05 -0.52 -32.80
N TYR A 529 16.84 -0.57 -32.23
CA TYR A 529 15.98 0.61 -32.05
C TYR A 529 16.30 1.40 -30.77
N PHE A 530 16.50 0.74 -29.63
CA PHE A 530 16.69 1.46 -28.36
C PHE A 530 17.99 2.27 -28.32
N GLN A 531 19.04 1.84 -29.02
CA GLN A 531 20.29 2.59 -29.08
C GLN A 531 20.13 3.95 -29.81
N GLU A 532 19.11 4.11 -30.65
CA GLU A 532 18.81 5.37 -31.36
C GLU A 532 18.15 6.42 -30.44
N GLY A 533 17.67 6.03 -29.26
CA GLY A 533 16.95 6.90 -28.33
C GLY A 533 17.82 7.85 -27.50
N GLY A 534 19.15 7.79 -27.67
CA GLY A 534 20.07 8.71 -27.02
C GLY A 534 20.16 8.54 -25.49
N PRO A 535 20.98 9.38 -24.83
CA PRO A 535 21.35 9.19 -23.42
C PRO A 535 20.19 9.34 -22.43
N HIS A 536 19.10 10.02 -22.79
CA HIS A 536 17.98 10.27 -21.89
C HIS A 536 16.97 9.12 -21.80
N ARG A 537 16.90 8.26 -22.82
CA ARG A 537 15.96 7.11 -22.88
C ARG A 537 16.63 5.79 -22.51
N ILE A 538 17.88 5.59 -22.93
CA ILE A 538 18.61 4.33 -22.67
C ILE A 538 18.80 4.02 -21.18
N ILE A 539 18.77 5.04 -20.31
CA ILE A 539 18.84 4.86 -18.85
C ILE A 539 17.67 4.05 -18.28
N PHE A 540 16.53 4.01 -18.99
CA PHE A 540 15.34 3.24 -18.59
C PHE A 540 15.30 1.86 -19.25
N THR A 541 15.65 1.77 -20.54
CA THR A 541 15.51 0.54 -21.33
C THR A 541 16.68 -0.43 -21.14
N VAL A 542 17.92 0.07 -20.95
CA VAL A 542 19.11 -0.80 -20.78
C VAL A 542 19.01 -1.72 -19.56
N PRO A 543 18.62 -1.27 -18.35
CA PRO A 543 18.45 -2.17 -17.21
C PRO A 543 17.44 -3.28 -17.49
N ALA A 544 16.30 -2.96 -18.09
CA ALA A 544 15.29 -3.94 -18.48
C ALA A 544 15.82 -4.95 -19.52
N MET A 545 16.54 -4.47 -20.54
CA MET A 545 17.22 -5.33 -21.53
C MET A 545 18.22 -6.29 -20.88
N VAL A 546 19.09 -5.79 -20.00
CA VAL A 546 20.07 -6.63 -19.29
C VAL A 546 19.34 -7.70 -18.47
N THR A 547 18.31 -7.35 -17.71
CA THR A 547 17.56 -8.33 -16.93
C THR A 547 16.85 -9.38 -17.79
N ALA A 548 16.27 -9.00 -18.93
CA ALA A 548 15.63 -9.94 -19.85
C ALA A 548 16.65 -10.92 -20.47
N VAL A 549 17.83 -10.43 -20.87
CA VAL A 549 18.92 -11.28 -21.38
C VAL A 549 19.43 -12.22 -20.29
N LEU A 550 19.62 -11.74 -19.05
CA LEU A 550 20.08 -12.59 -17.95
C LEU A 550 19.06 -13.65 -17.53
N GLN A 551 17.76 -13.34 -17.57
CA GLN A 551 16.70 -14.34 -17.34
C GLN A 551 16.74 -15.45 -18.40
N LEU A 552 17.01 -15.11 -19.66
CA LEU A 552 17.22 -16.11 -20.71
C LEU A 552 18.52 -16.91 -20.49
N ALA A 553 19.59 -16.26 -20.01
CA ALA A 553 20.85 -16.92 -19.72
C ALA A 553 20.70 -17.95 -18.59
N ASP A 554 19.98 -17.61 -17.52
CA ASP A 554 19.65 -18.53 -16.43
C ASP A 554 18.81 -19.73 -16.94
N ARG A 555 17.83 -19.48 -17.83
CA ARG A 555 17.05 -20.55 -18.48
C ARG A 555 17.94 -21.51 -19.28
N LEU A 556 18.81 -21.00 -20.16
CA LEU A 556 19.76 -21.81 -20.94
C LEU A 556 20.77 -22.55 -20.05
N THR A 557 21.17 -21.93 -18.94
CA THR A 557 22.06 -22.55 -17.96
C THR A 557 21.42 -23.77 -17.31
N SER A 558 20.12 -23.72 -17.02
CA SER A 558 19.37 -24.83 -16.42
C SER A 558 19.03 -25.98 -17.37
N GLN A 559 19.03 -25.75 -18.69
CA GLN A 559 18.73 -26.77 -19.70
C GLN A 559 19.94 -27.69 -19.91
N GLY A 560 19.72 -28.96 -20.30
CA GLY A 560 20.80 -29.97 -20.42
C GLY A 560 20.95 -30.58 -21.82
N ARG A 561 20.56 -29.86 -22.88
CA ARG A 561 20.35 -30.46 -24.21
C ARG A 561 21.64 -30.52 -25.05
N ASN A 562 22.36 -29.41 -25.19
CA ASN A 562 23.59 -29.35 -25.99
C ASN A 562 24.59 -28.32 -25.46
N ARG A 563 25.63 -28.79 -24.76
CA ARG A 563 26.58 -27.93 -24.03
C ARG A 563 27.35 -26.96 -24.93
N GLU A 564 27.83 -27.39 -26.10
CA GLU A 564 28.69 -26.55 -26.96
C GLU A 564 27.90 -25.41 -27.60
N HIS A 565 26.73 -25.73 -28.14
CA HIS A 565 25.81 -24.74 -28.73
C HIS A 565 25.32 -23.74 -27.67
N GLU A 566 24.90 -24.22 -26.50
CA GLU A 566 24.46 -23.38 -25.38
C GLU A 566 25.60 -22.47 -24.89
N CYS A 567 26.85 -22.95 -24.82
CA CYS A 567 27.99 -22.11 -24.45
C CYS A 567 28.24 -20.98 -25.46
N SER A 568 28.09 -21.25 -26.76
CA SER A 568 28.21 -20.23 -27.81
C SER A 568 27.12 -19.16 -27.66
N GLN A 569 25.87 -19.58 -27.46
CA GLN A 569 24.74 -18.68 -27.23
C GLN A 569 24.91 -17.84 -25.96
N LEU A 570 25.26 -18.46 -24.83
CA LEU A 570 25.52 -17.76 -23.57
C LEU A 570 26.66 -16.74 -23.73
N SER A 571 27.74 -17.11 -24.42
CA SER A 571 28.86 -16.18 -24.67
C SER A 571 28.41 -14.97 -25.48
N ARG A 572 27.62 -15.18 -26.54
CA ARG A 572 27.04 -14.11 -27.37
C ARG A 572 26.15 -13.18 -26.52
N MET A 573 25.35 -13.74 -25.62
CA MET A 573 24.49 -12.98 -24.71
C MET A 573 25.29 -12.16 -23.69
N PHE A 574 26.32 -12.73 -23.06
CA PHE A 574 27.15 -11.99 -22.11
C PHE A 574 27.99 -10.89 -22.78
N ASP A 575 28.52 -11.13 -23.99
CA ASP A 575 29.15 -10.08 -24.81
C ASP A 575 28.17 -8.93 -25.11
N PHE A 576 26.92 -9.26 -25.40
CA PHE A 576 25.88 -8.25 -25.60
C PHE A 576 25.53 -7.48 -24.33
N THR A 577 25.28 -8.16 -23.20
CA THR A 577 25.03 -7.47 -21.91
C THR A 577 26.21 -6.58 -21.50
N HIS A 578 27.43 -6.98 -21.88
CA HIS A 578 28.62 -6.16 -21.68
C HIS A 578 28.53 -4.85 -22.48
N SER A 579 28.22 -4.93 -23.77
CA SER A 579 28.00 -3.74 -24.61
C SER A 579 26.89 -2.83 -24.03
N LEU A 580 25.79 -3.42 -23.57
CA LEU A 580 24.68 -2.68 -22.95
C LEU A 580 25.11 -1.92 -21.69
N CYS A 581 25.78 -2.60 -20.75
CA CYS A 581 26.25 -1.98 -19.51
C CYS A 581 27.30 -0.87 -19.78
N GLN A 582 28.10 -1.03 -20.83
CA GLN A 582 29.06 -0.02 -21.29
C GLN A 582 28.35 1.22 -21.85
N SER A 583 27.24 1.07 -22.57
CA SER A 583 26.43 2.19 -23.08
C SER A 583 25.82 3.04 -21.97
N LEU A 584 25.48 2.42 -20.83
CA LEU A 584 24.96 3.11 -19.65
C LEU A 584 26.04 3.88 -18.86
N GLY A 585 27.31 3.46 -19.02
CA GLY A 585 28.47 3.82 -18.21
C GLY A 585 28.41 5.18 -17.51
N THR A 586 28.89 6.24 -18.19
CA THR A 586 29.03 7.58 -17.60
C THR A 586 27.68 8.27 -17.33
N LEU A 587 26.58 7.77 -17.89
CA LEU A 587 25.24 8.35 -17.72
C LEU A 587 24.68 8.05 -16.33
N VAL A 588 24.74 6.77 -15.91
CA VAL A 588 24.28 6.33 -14.59
C VAL A 588 25.29 5.36 -13.97
N PRO A 589 26.44 5.86 -13.48
CA PRO A 589 27.56 5.02 -13.04
C PRO A 589 27.20 4.02 -11.94
N LYS A 590 26.35 4.43 -10.98
CA LYS A 590 25.92 3.55 -9.88
C LYS A 590 25.12 2.35 -10.38
N GLU A 591 24.30 2.53 -11.41
CA GLU A 591 23.46 1.47 -11.93
C GLU A 591 24.24 0.59 -12.90
N SER A 592 25.07 1.18 -13.77
CA SER A 592 26.03 0.43 -14.60
C SER A 592 26.91 -0.47 -13.73
N PHE A 593 27.44 0.03 -12.61
CA PHE A 593 28.19 -0.77 -11.64
C PHE A 593 27.42 -2.00 -11.13
N ARG A 594 26.14 -1.84 -10.75
CA ARG A 594 25.32 -2.96 -10.27
C ARG A 594 25.04 -3.98 -11.35
N LEU A 595 24.72 -3.52 -12.56
CA LEU A 595 24.49 -4.40 -13.71
C LEU A 595 25.75 -5.17 -14.07
N TRP A 596 26.93 -4.53 -14.01
CA TRP A 596 28.20 -5.23 -14.22
C TRP A 596 28.44 -6.37 -13.22
N LEU A 597 28.17 -6.12 -11.93
CA LEU A 597 28.29 -7.15 -10.89
C LEU A 597 27.26 -8.27 -11.07
N LEU A 598 26.03 -7.93 -11.46
CA LEU A 598 24.98 -8.90 -11.75
C LEU A 598 25.35 -9.79 -12.95
N CYS A 599 25.86 -9.20 -14.04
CA CYS A 599 26.36 -9.92 -15.19
C CYS A 599 27.54 -10.83 -14.81
N ALA A 600 28.47 -10.34 -13.98
CA ALA A 600 29.61 -11.13 -13.50
C ALA A 600 29.15 -12.37 -12.71
N ALA A 601 28.24 -12.19 -11.74
CA ALA A 601 27.70 -13.29 -10.94
C ALA A 601 26.94 -14.31 -11.80
N SER A 602 26.11 -13.84 -12.74
CA SER A 602 25.39 -14.75 -13.65
C SER A 602 26.32 -15.49 -14.60
N ALA A 603 27.37 -14.84 -15.12
CA ALA A 603 28.38 -15.47 -15.96
C ALA A 603 29.16 -16.56 -15.21
N ASP A 604 29.51 -16.31 -13.95
CA ASP A 604 30.17 -17.30 -13.08
C ASP A 604 29.31 -18.55 -12.85
N ARG A 605 28.01 -18.37 -12.53
CA ARG A 605 27.07 -19.48 -12.39
C ARG A 605 26.94 -20.29 -13.68
N ALA A 606 26.85 -19.62 -14.82
CA ALA A 606 26.77 -20.27 -16.13
C ALA A 606 28.06 -21.02 -16.47
N ALA A 607 29.22 -20.42 -16.20
CA ALA A 607 30.53 -21.03 -16.37
C ALA A 607 30.68 -22.29 -15.52
N ALA A 608 30.24 -22.25 -14.26
CA ALA A 608 30.28 -23.39 -13.35
C ALA A 608 29.35 -24.54 -13.77
N ALA A 609 28.18 -24.22 -14.33
CA ALA A 609 27.21 -25.23 -14.78
C ALA A 609 27.59 -25.91 -16.11
N LYS A 610 28.22 -25.16 -17.03
CA LYS A 610 28.53 -25.64 -18.39
C LYS A 610 30.00 -25.98 -18.61
N THR A 611 30.88 -25.64 -17.66
CA THR A 611 32.34 -25.79 -17.77
C THR A 611 32.89 -25.05 -19.00
N CYS A 612 32.57 -23.76 -19.13
CA CYS A 612 33.00 -22.94 -20.27
C CYS A 612 34.02 -21.87 -19.85
N PRO A 613 35.29 -21.94 -20.29
CA PRO A 613 36.33 -20.99 -19.88
C PRO A 613 36.07 -19.57 -20.39
N ARG A 614 35.45 -19.43 -21.57
CA ARG A 614 35.06 -18.13 -22.12
C ARG A 614 34.07 -17.39 -21.23
N LEU A 615 33.13 -18.10 -20.59
CA LEU A 615 32.18 -17.48 -19.67
C LEU A 615 32.86 -16.95 -18.40
N THR A 616 33.88 -17.65 -17.90
CA THR A 616 34.72 -17.16 -16.80
C THR A 616 35.43 -15.86 -17.21
N GLU A 617 36.08 -15.82 -18.38
CA GLU A 617 36.74 -14.61 -18.90
C GLU A 617 35.77 -13.42 -19.01
N LEU A 618 34.56 -13.67 -19.51
CA LEU A 618 33.51 -12.65 -19.62
C LEU A 618 33.06 -12.12 -18.25
N GLY A 619 32.92 -13.00 -17.26
CA GLY A 619 32.62 -12.63 -15.87
C GLY A 619 33.70 -11.72 -15.29
N SER A 620 34.96 -12.09 -15.46
CA SER A 620 36.11 -11.32 -14.98
C SER A 620 36.23 -9.95 -15.65
N ARG A 621 35.97 -9.89 -16.97
CA ARG A 621 35.91 -8.62 -17.71
C ARG A 621 34.83 -7.69 -17.16
N CYS A 622 33.70 -8.23 -16.71
CA CYS A 622 32.64 -7.44 -16.07
C CYS A 622 33.08 -6.92 -14.69
N VAL A 623 33.77 -7.74 -13.88
CA VAL A 623 34.35 -7.30 -12.60
C VAL A 623 35.37 -6.18 -12.79
N ASP A 624 36.24 -6.29 -13.79
CA ASP A 624 37.24 -5.26 -14.09
C ASP A 624 36.60 -3.91 -14.48
N ARG A 625 35.51 -3.95 -15.26
CA ARG A 625 34.71 -2.76 -15.60
C ARG A 625 33.96 -2.19 -14.39
N ALA A 626 33.39 -3.04 -13.54
CA ALA A 626 32.75 -2.60 -12.29
C ALA A 626 33.75 -1.87 -11.39
N LEU A 627 34.95 -2.42 -11.21
CA LEU A 627 36.02 -1.78 -10.46
C LEU A 627 36.44 -0.43 -11.06
N ALA A 628 36.61 -0.37 -12.39
CA ALA A 628 36.98 0.89 -13.06
C ALA A 628 35.89 1.97 -12.86
N CYS A 629 34.61 1.58 -12.98
CA CYS A 629 33.48 2.47 -12.72
C CYS A 629 33.48 2.99 -11.26
N LEU A 630 33.74 2.10 -10.29
CA LEU A 630 33.82 2.46 -8.87
C LEU A 630 34.99 3.40 -8.55
N GLU A 631 36.12 3.24 -9.23
CA GLU A 631 37.33 4.06 -9.07
C GLU A 631 37.18 5.45 -9.70
N GLU A 632 36.74 5.50 -10.96
CA GLU A 632 36.81 6.70 -11.80
C GLU A 632 35.52 7.52 -11.81
N GLN A 633 34.35 6.87 -11.75
CA GLN A 633 33.06 7.53 -12.00
C GLN A 633 32.22 7.74 -10.73
N ILE A 634 32.30 6.84 -9.74
CA ILE A 634 31.60 7.00 -8.46
C ILE A 634 32.50 7.80 -7.50
N LEU A 635 32.23 9.10 -7.33
CA LEU A 635 33.12 9.99 -6.56
C LEU A 635 32.74 10.15 -5.07
N LYS A 636 31.45 10.05 -4.71
CA LYS A 636 30.96 10.22 -3.33
C LYS A 636 31.39 9.05 -2.44
N GLN A 637 31.91 9.33 -1.24
CA GLN A 637 32.48 8.30 -0.35
C GLN A 637 31.45 7.29 0.15
N GLU A 638 30.24 7.73 0.46
CA GLU A 638 29.16 6.88 0.92
C GLU A 638 28.79 5.88 -0.18
N ALA A 639 28.72 6.37 -1.42
CA ALA A 639 28.44 5.55 -2.59
C ALA A 639 29.60 4.58 -2.90
N ARG A 640 30.86 5.01 -2.74
CA ARG A 640 32.03 4.14 -2.88
C ARG A 640 32.06 3.03 -1.83
N LEU A 641 31.72 3.34 -0.58
CA LEU A 641 31.64 2.35 0.50
C LEU A 641 30.53 1.32 0.22
N CYS A 642 29.34 1.77 -0.19
CA CYS A 642 28.26 0.87 -0.60
C CYS A 642 28.66 0.02 -1.82
N GLY A 643 29.37 0.62 -2.79
CA GLY A 643 29.90 -0.10 -3.95
C GLY A 643 30.91 -1.18 -3.56
N LEU A 644 31.86 -0.87 -2.67
CA LEU A 644 32.79 -1.85 -2.11
C LEU A 644 32.06 -2.98 -1.40
N GLN A 645 31.02 -2.67 -0.60
CA GLN A 645 30.22 -3.69 0.07
C GLN A 645 29.54 -4.65 -0.91
N LEU A 646 28.92 -4.12 -1.98
CA LEU A 646 28.31 -4.92 -3.04
C LEU A 646 29.33 -5.75 -3.81
N LEU A 647 30.47 -5.16 -4.16
CA LEU A 647 31.58 -5.86 -4.83
C LEU A 647 32.06 -7.04 -3.99
N VAL A 648 32.37 -6.81 -2.70
CA VAL A 648 32.83 -7.86 -1.78
C VAL A 648 31.78 -8.97 -1.67
N GLY A 649 30.51 -8.61 -1.45
CA GLY A 649 29.43 -9.59 -1.33
C GLY A 649 29.20 -10.40 -2.61
N THR A 650 29.45 -9.82 -3.79
CA THR A 650 29.35 -10.51 -5.08
C THR A 650 30.52 -11.49 -5.25
N LEU A 651 31.76 -11.03 -5.03
CA LEU A 651 32.96 -11.86 -5.20
C LEU A 651 33.01 -13.04 -4.23
N GLN A 652 32.41 -12.91 -3.04
CA GLN A 652 32.27 -14.02 -2.09
C GLN A 652 31.40 -15.16 -2.59
N GLN A 653 30.55 -14.92 -3.58
CA GLN A 653 29.64 -15.91 -4.16
C GLN A 653 30.18 -16.48 -5.48
N MET A 654 31.26 -15.90 -6.03
CA MET A 654 31.82 -16.27 -7.33
C MET A 654 33.00 -17.25 -7.20
N LYS A 655 33.23 -18.04 -8.25
CA LYS A 655 34.42 -18.90 -8.41
C LYS A 655 35.45 -18.23 -9.33
N LEU A 656 36.25 -17.34 -8.75
CA LEU A 656 37.30 -16.62 -9.46
C LEU A 656 38.47 -17.53 -9.89
N GLY A 657 39.18 -17.13 -10.93
CA GLY A 657 40.46 -17.75 -11.31
C GLY A 657 41.61 -17.37 -10.34
N PRO A 658 42.75 -18.06 -10.37
CA PRO A 658 43.83 -17.85 -9.40
C PRO A 658 44.51 -16.47 -9.45
N GLU A 659 44.64 -15.87 -10.64
CA GLU A 659 45.37 -14.60 -10.84
C GLU A 659 44.50 -13.34 -10.58
N GLU A 660 43.18 -13.49 -10.60
CA GLU A 660 42.24 -12.36 -10.57
C GLU A 660 42.08 -11.72 -9.18
N PRO A 661 41.95 -12.48 -8.07
CA PRO A 661 41.83 -11.92 -6.73
C PRO A 661 43.00 -11.00 -6.37
N VAL A 662 44.21 -11.29 -6.86
CA VAL A 662 45.40 -10.46 -6.60
C VAL A 662 45.19 -9.05 -7.14
N LYS A 663 44.77 -8.91 -8.41
CA LYS A 663 44.50 -7.61 -9.05
C LYS A 663 43.36 -6.88 -8.36
N ILE A 664 42.27 -7.59 -8.05
CA ILE A 664 41.08 -7.04 -7.39
C ILE A 664 41.44 -6.50 -5.99
N ARG A 665 42.20 -7.27 -5.19
CA ARG A 665 42.66 -6.87 -3.85
C ARG A 665 43.49 -5.61 -3.90
N GLN A 666 44.47 -5.54 -4.81
CA GLN A 666 45.34 -4.38 -4.95
C GLN A 666 44.53 -3.12 -5.27
N ARG A 667 43.59 -3.21 -6.22
CA ARG A 667 42.69 -2.12 -6.62
C ARG A 667 41.75 -1.69 -5.49
N ALA A 668 41.11 -2.65 -4.82
CA ALA A 668 40.20 -2.39 -3.70
C ALA A 668 40.93 -1.73 -2.51
N VAL A 669 42.13 -2.21 -2.15
CA VAL A 669 42.97 -1.62 -1.09
C VAL A 669 43.43 -0.21 -1.45
N ALA A 670 43.80 0.03 -2.72
CA ALA A 670 44.12 1.37 -3.21
C ALA A 670 42.91 2.31 -3.10
N LEU A 671 41.70 1.83 -3.40
CA LEU A 671 40.48 2.61 -3.26
C LEU A 671 40.15 2.94 -1.80
N CYS A 672 40.33 1.98 -0.87
CA CYS A 672 40.18 2.22 0.57
C CYS A 672 41.09 3.35 1.04
N SER A 673 42.33 3.37 0.55
CA SER A 673 43.33 4.38 0.91
C SER A 673 43.02 5.78 0.36
N LYS A 674 42.22 5.87 -0.72
CA LYS A 674 41.81 7.13 -1.37
C LYS A 674 40.56 7.77 -0.75
N MET A 675 39.90 7.14 0.22
CA MET A 675 38.77 7.76 0.93
C MET A 675 39.27 8.99 1.72
N LEU A 676 38.53 10.11 1.75
CA LEU A 676 39.04 11.34 2.40
C LEU A 676 38.94 11.28 3.94
N SER A 677 37.89 10.66 4.49
CA SER A 677 37.70 10.57 5.95
C SER A 677 38.30 9.29 6.52
N LYS A 678 38.94 9.41 7.69
CA LYS A 678 39.50 8.28 8.45
C LYS A 678 38.44 7.27 8.90
N SER A 679 37.23 7.74 9.24
CA SER A 679 36.09 6.87 9.58
C SER A 679 35.69 6.00 8.38
N PHE A 680 35.58 6.59 7.19
CA PHE A 680 35.30 5.84 5.94
C PHE A 680 36.47 4.94 5.52
N GLN A 681 37.72 5.37 5.69
CA GLN A 681 38.90 4.52 5.46
C GLN A 681 38.82 3.26 6.34
N SER A 682 38.54 3.43 7.64
CA SER A 682 38.42 2.31 8.58
C SER A 682 37.34 1.30 8.16
N LYS A 683 36.12 1.78 7.87
CA LYS A 683 35.01 0.93 7.40
C LYS A 683 35.36 0.22 6.09
N ALA A 684 35.99 0.92 5.14
CA ALA A 684 36.36 0.33 3.86
C ALA A 684 37.42 -0.78 3.99
N PHE A 685 38.48 -0.56 4.77
CA PHE A 685 39.47 -1.60 5.06
C PHE A 685 38.86 -2.80 5.81
N CYS A 686 37.99 -2.53 6.79
CA CYS A 686 37.29 -3.57 7.52
C CYS A 686 36.37 -4.43 6.62
N LEU A 687 35.81 -3.86 5.55
CA LEU A 687 35.03 -4.60 4.56
C LEU A 687 35.94 -5.40 3.61
N CYS A 688 36.95 -4.75 3.04
CA CYS A 688 37.85 -5.33 2.04
C CYS A 688 38.74 -6.46 2.57
N CYS A 689 38.90 -6.60 3.90
CA CYS A 689 39.62 -7.73 4.47
C CYS A 689 39.01 -9.07 4.03
N GLU A 690 37.71 -9.14 3.72
CA GLU A 690 37.05 -10.39 3.31
C GLU A 690 37.48 -10.90 1.94
N LEU A 691 38.02 -10.02 1.08
CA LEU A 691 38.57 -10.41 -0.22
C LEU A 691 39.78 -11.34 -0.08
N PHE A 692 40.38 -11.38 1.11
CA PHE A 692 41.52 -12.22 1.46
C PHE A 692 41.10 -13.58 2.06
N TRP A 693 39.84 -13.72 2.47
CA TRP A 693 39.24 -14.98 2.95
C TRP A 693 38.09 -15.42 2.04
N LEU A 694 38.42 -15.63 0.76
CA LEU A 694 37.48 -16.18 -0.21
C LEU A 694 37.18 -17.67 0.07
N PRO A 695 36.03 -18.21 -0.39
CA PRO A 695 35.65 -19.60 -0.11
C PRO A 695 36.64 -20.65 -0.62
N GLN A 696 37.42 -20.33 -1.65
CA GLN A 696 38.43 -21.22 -2.20
C GLN A 696 39.72 -21.15 -1.37
N PRO A 697 40.20 -22.27 -0.78
CA PRO A 697 41.35 -22.26 0.12
C PRO A 697 42.64 -21.83 -0.56
N GLU A 698 42.80 -22.17 -1.85
CA GLU A 698 43.97 -21.80 -2.69
C GLU A 698 44.10 -20.28 -2.88
N LEU A 699 43.02 -19.53 -2.70
CA LEU A 699 43.01 -18.08 -2.86
C LEU A 699 43.18 -17.34 -1.53
N GLN A 700 43.23 -18.02 -0.39
CA GLN A 700 43.31 -17.35 0.91
C GLN A 700 44.70 -16.73 1.12
N ASP A 701 44.72 -15.48 1.61
CA ASP A 701 45.93 -14.71 1.90
C ASP A 701 45.74 -14.00 3.24
N ALA A 702 45.97 -14.77 4.31
CA ALA A 702 45.73 -14.29 5.66
C ALA A 702 46.63 -13.11 6.05
N ASP A 703 47.90 -13.09 5.61
CA ASP A 703 48.81 -11.97 5.84
C ASP A 703 48.29 -10.66 5.25
N GLY A 704 47.83 -10.69 3.99
CA GLY A 704 47.21 -9.53 3.35
C GLY A 704 45.92 -9.09 4.05
N GLY A 705 45.12 -10.04 4.50
CA GLY A 705 43.89 -9.78 5.25
C GLY A 705 44.14 -9.16 6.63
N LEU A 706 45.16 -9.63 7.36
CA LEU A 706 45.60 -9.09 8.64
C LEU A 706 46.16 -7.68 8.49
N LEU A 707 46.93 -7.42 7.43
CA LEU A 707 47.39 -6.07 7.10
C LEU A 707 46.23 -5.11 6.86
N CYS A 708 45.16 -5.58 6.21
CA CYS A 708 43.93 -4.81 6.00
C CYS A 708 43.27 -4.43 7.33
N LEU A 709 43.15 -5.37 8.27
CA LEU A 709 42.61 -5.14 9.61
C LEU A 709 43.48 -4.18 10.44
N ARG A 710 44.81 -4.31 10.37
CA ARG A 710 45.74 -3.36 11.04
C ARG A 710 45.56 -1.94 10.51
N ARG A 711 45.40 -1.76 9.19
CA ARG A 711 45.10 -0.46 8.58
C ARG A 711 43.72 0.06 8.97
N ALA A 712 42.72 -0.81 9.08
CA ALA A 712 41.40 -0.44 9.58
C ALA A 712 41.46 0.11 11.01
N LEU A 713 42.25 -0.53 11.88
CA LEU A 713 42.48 -0.11 13.27
C LEU A 713 43.21 1.24 13.35
N GLN A 714 44.29 1.40 12.58
CA GLN A 714 45.02 2.69 12.51
C GLN A 714 44.13 3.83 12.03
N SER A 715 43.26 3.57 11.05
CA SER A 715 42.30 4.57 10.58
C SER A 715 41.18 4.83 11.57
N ALA A 716 40.72 3.82 12.32
CA ALA A 716 39.75 3.99 13.41
C ALA A 716 40.33 4.88 14.51
N ASP A 717 41.57 4.61 14.92
CA ASP A 717 42.27 5.40 15.92
C ASP A 717 42.37 6.88 15.49
N GLY A 718 42.81 7.15 14.26
CA GLY A 718 42.86 8.52 13.73
C GLY A 718 41.49 9.19 13.60
N ALA A 719 40.42 8.43 13.33
CA ALA A 719 39.06 8.95 13.28
C ALA A 719 38.56 9.35 14.68
N ILE A 720 38.77 8.49 15.67
CA ILE A 720 38.35 8.70 17.06
C ILE A 720 39.12 9.86 17.71
N HIS A 721 40.40 10.03 17.37
CA HIS A 721 41.17 11.19 17.76
C HIS A 721 40.59 12.51 17.22
N SER A 722 39.92 12.46 16.07
CA SER A 722 39.28 13.63 15.44
C SER A 722 37.85 13.85 15.98
N ASP A 723 37.07 12.78 16.10
CA ASP A 723 35.70 12.77 16.61
C ASP A 723 35.47 11.57 17.55
N PRO A 724 35.34 11.79 18.87
CA PRO A 724 35.13 10.71 19.84
C PRO A 724 33.86 9.87 19.64
N SER A 725 32.89 10.34 18.83
CA SER A 725 31.67 9.58 18.52
C SER A 725 31.92 8.38 17.59
N ASP A 726 33.06 8.35 16.88
CA ASP A 726 33.48 7.24 16.00
C ASP A 726 33.99 6.01 16.77
N VAL A 727 33.88 5.96 18.11
CA VAL A 727 34.33 4.82 18.94
C VAL A 727 33.71 3.48 18.51
N GLY A 728 32.53 3.51 17.90
CA GLY A 728 31.87 2.33 17.33
C GLY A 728 32.70 1.61 16.25
N LEU A 729 33.66 2.28 15.61
CA LEU A 729 34.55 1.68 14.61
C LEU A 729 35.40 0.54 15.20
N PHE A 730 35.88 0.68 16.44
CA PHE A 730 36.62 -0.41 17.10
C PHE A 730 35.72 -1.63 17.32
N VAL A 731 34.45 -1.41 17.64
CA VAL A 731 33.46 -2.48 17.83
C VAL A 731 33.19 -3.21 16.52
N ASP A 732 33.09 -2.49 15.40
CA ASP A 732 32.92 -3.04 14.06
C ASP A 732 34.12 -3.91 13.64
N ILE A 733 35.35 -3.46 13.94
CA ILE A 733 36.57 -4.22 13.67
C ILE A 733 36.63 -5.48 14.55
N LEU A 734 36.35 -5.37 15.85
CA LEU A 734 36.31 -6.52 16.76
C LEU A 734 35.26 -7.55 16.34
N ASN A 735 34.07 -7.08 15.92
CA ASN A 735 33.03 -7.91 15.32
C ASN A 735 33.56 -8.71 14.13
N LYS A 736 34.29 -8.03 13.26
CA LYS A 736 34.84 -8.62 12.05
C LYS A 736 35.86 -9.71 12.38
N VAL A 737 36.77 -9.42 13.30
CA VAL A 737 37.79 -10.36 13.80
C VAL A 737 37.13 -11.60 14.41
N ALA A 738 36.16 -11.42 15.30
CA ALA A 738 35.42 -12.53 15.91
C ALA A 738 34.72 -13.41 14.85
N ARG A 739 34.13 -12.78 13.82
CA ARG A 739 33.50 -13.51 12.71
C ARG A 739 34.50 -14.31 11.87
N LEU A 740 35.68 -13.76 11.59
CA LEU A 740 36.72 -14.46 10.85
C LEU A 740 37.30 -15.63 11.66
N PHE A 741 37.51 -15.42 12.96
CA PHE A 741 37.93 -16.47 13.88
C PHE A 741 36.92 -17.64 13.92
N ALA A 742 35.63 -17.34 14.04
CA ALA A 742 34.57 -18.36 14.02
C ALA A 742 34.51 -19.16 12.70
N LYS A 743 34.99 -18.58 11.59
CA LYS A 743 35.08 -19.26 10.28
C LYS A 743 36.31 -20.17 10.14
N GLY A 744 37.13 -20.32 11.19
CA GLY A 744 38.31 -21.18 11.18
C GLY A 744 39.58 -20.51 10.65
N ALA A 745 39.61 -19.18 10.55
CA ALA A 745 40.84 -18.43 10.23
C ALA A 745 41.80 -18.43 11.43
N GLY A 746 42.49 -19.56 11.65
CA GLY A 746 43.35 -19.78 12.81
C GLY A 746 44.51 -18.79 12.94
N GLU A 747 44.90 -18.10 11.87
CA GLU A 747 45.98 -17.10 11.86
C GLU A 747 45.53 -15.73 12.42
N VAL A 748 44.22 -15.53 12.60
CA VAL A 748 43.65 -14.29 13.18
C VAL A 748 43.78 -14.23 14.71
N THR A 749 44.24 -15.31 15.37
CA THR A 749 44.46 -15.36 16.82
C THR A 749 45.53 -14.41 17.34
N TYR A 750 46.44 -13.95 16.48
CA TYR A 750 47.62 -13.15 16.87
C TYR A 750 47.56 -11.70 16.40
N LEU A 751 46.37 -11.15 16.20
CA LEU A 751 46.24 -9.70 16.15
C LEU A 751 46.61 -9.18 17.55
N GLU A 752 47.88 -8.83 17.74
CA GLU A 752 48.36 -7.86 18.73
C GLU A 752 47.60 -6.55 18.46
N VAL A 753 46.29 -6.54 18.75
CA VAL A 753 45.50 -5.33 18.84
C VAL A 753 45.97 -4.72 20.14
N ASP A 754 47.01 -3.93 20.01
CA ASP A 754 47.44 -3.05 21.06
C ASP A 754 46.31 -2.01 21.27
N LEU A 755 45.32 -2.39 22.08
CA LEU A 755 44.17 -1.55 22.45
C LEU A 755 44.56 -0.50 23.51
N ARG A 756 45.86 -0.27 23.79
CA ARG A 756 46.34 0.83 24.64
C ARG A 756 45.76 2.22 24.27
N PRO A 757 45.40 2.55 23.01
CA PRO A 757 44.67 3.80 22.72
C PRO A 757 43.25 3.87 23.34
N ALA A 758 42.60 2.73 23.59
CA ALA A 758 41.30 2.68 24.26
C ALA A 758 41.40 3.01 25.77
N GLU A 759 42.53 2.67 26.41
CA GLU A 759 42.83 3.10 27.79
C GLU A 759 43.06 4.61 27.88
N GLN A 760 43.62 5.24 26.83
CA GLN A 760 43.71 6.70 26.76
C GLN A 760 42.36 7.39 26.50
N LEU A 761 41.40 6.70 25.86
CA LEU A 761 40.04 7.21 25.63
C LEU A 761 39.18 7.27 26.89
N GLN A 762 39.51 6.45 27.90
CA GLN A 762 38.89 6.47 29.22
C GLN A 762 38.99 7.85 29.90
N CYS A 763 39.93 8.69 29.46
CA CYS A 763 40.11 10.05 29.95
C CYS A 763 39.33 11.16 29.20
N LYS A 764 38.64 10.88 28.07
CA LYS A 764 38.08 11.97 27.22
C LYS A 764 36.63 11.89 26.73
N ALA A 765 35.82 10.87 27.02
CA ALA A 765 34.38 10.96 26.72
C ALA A 765 33.51 10.08 27.62
N THR A 766 32.71 10.72 28.48
CA THR A 766 31.81 10.09 29.46
C THR A 766 30.71 9.23 28.81
N LEU A 767 30.30 9.56 27.58
CA LEU A 767 29.28 8.81 26.83
C LEU A 767 29.88 7.58 26.10
N ALA A 768 31.08 7.74 25.52
CA ALA A 768 31.81 6.65 24.88
C ALA A 768 32.29 5.62 25.91
N SER A 769 32.70 6.06 27.11
CA SER A 769 33.08 5.15 28.21
C SER A 769 31.91 4.29 28.70
N GLN A 770 30.67 4.80 28.69
CA GLN A 770 29.48 4.01 29.07
C GLN A 770 29.09 3.02 27.97
N MET A 771 29.09 3.44 26.70
CA MET A 771 28.82 2.53 25.58
C MET A 771 29.92 1.47 25.41
N LEU A 772 31.20 1.85 25.55
CA LEU A 772 32.35 0.95 25.52
C LEU A 772 32.33 0.03 26.75
N SER A 773 31.97 0.51 27.94
CA SER A 773 31.83 -0.32 29.14
C SER A 773 30.69 -1.33 28.99
N GLN A 774 29.54 -0.96 28.43
CA GLN A 774 28.41 -1.87 28.13
C GLN A 774 28.73 -2.87 27.01
N LEU A 775 29.43 -2.43 25.96
CA LEU A 775 29.87 -3.31 24.86
C LEU A 775 31.00 -4.24 25.27
N LEU A 776 31.91 -3.79 26.13
CA LEU A 776 32.94 -4.62 26.74
C LEU A 776 32.28 -5.59 27.72
N THR A 777 31.36 -5.20 28.61
CA THR A 777 30.68 -6.15 29.53
C THR A 777 29.81 -7.17 28.80
N ALA A 778 29.12 -6.79 27.72
CA ALA A 778 28.36 -7.73 26.88
C ALA A 778 29.26 -8.67 26.03
N ARG A 779 30.56 -8.38 25.88
CA ARG A 779 31.50 -9.16 25.03
C ARG A 779 32.80 -9.60 25.70
N SER A 780 32.93 -9.38 27.01
CA SER A 780 34.12 -9.71 27.81
C SER A 780 34.43 -11.21 27.88
N ILE A 781 33.66 -12.08 27.22
CA ILE A 781 33.98 -13.51 27.12
C ILE A 781 34.72 -13.89 25.82
N ALA A 782 34.86 -13.00 24.84
CA ALA A 782 35.51 -13.37 23.57
C ALA A 782 37.02 -13.06 23.48
N ILE A 783 37.61 -12.24 24.36
CA ILE A 783 39.04 -11.88 24.30
C ILE A 783 39.59 -11.76 25.72
N ILE A 784 40.35 -12.75 26.17
CA ILE A 784 41.19 -12.62 27.37
C ILE A 784 42.62 -12.33 26.92
N PHE A 785 43.20 -11.33 27.57
CA PHE A 785 44.60 -10.93 27.51
C PHE A 785 45.55 -12.13 27.66
N VAL A 786 46.56 -12.17 26.79
CA VAL A 786 47.73 -13.03 26.98
C VAL A 786 48.60 -12.37 28.05
N GLU A 787 48.63 -12.94 29.25
CA GLU A 787 49.83 -12.94 30.08
C GLU A 787 50.02 -14.30 30.78
N GLN A 788 51.17 -14.89 30.49
CA GLN A 788 51.91 -15.95 31.21
C GLN A 788 51.13 -16.90 32.13
N ASP A 789 50.62 -18.01 31.58
CA ASP A 789 51.03 -19.37 32.01
C ASP A 789 50.13 -20.46 31.38
N GLY A 790 50.79 -21.45 30.79
CA GLY A 790 50.21 -22.48 29.91
C GLY A 790 49.37 -23.58 30.56
N GLN A 791 48.78 -23.39 31.74
CA GLN A 791 48.10 -24.48 32.47
C GLN A 791 46.62 -24.26 32.83
N GLN A 792 46.04 -23.09 32.55
CA GLN A 792 44.65 -22.78 32.93
C GLN A 792 43.61 -22.92 31.80
N TYR A 793 43.95 -23.60 30.70
CA TYR A 793 43.10 -23.63 29.50
C TYR A 793 41.97 -24.66 29.55
N GLY A 794 42.02 -25.70 30.38
CA GLY A 794 40.95 -26.71 30.47
C GLY A 794 39.63 -26.21 31.09
N ALA A 795 39.72 -25.32 32.08
CA ALA A 795 38.54 -24.80 32.79
C ALA A 795 37.88 -23.62 32.04
N LEU A 796 38.64 -22.93 31.19
CA LEU A 796 38.19 -21.74 30.46
C LEU A 796 37.47 -22.09 29.15
N PHE A 797 37.82 -23.22 28.53
CA PHE A 797 37.09 -23.77 27.39
C PHE A 797 35.65 -24.21 27.76
N ALA A 798 35.41 -24.64 29.00
CA ALA A 798 34.06 -24.93 29.50
C ALA A 798 33.20 -23.65 29.61
N ASN A 799 33.83 -22.51 29.95
CA ASN A 799 33.14 -21.22 30.07
C ASN A 799 32.92 -20.52 28.71
N LEU A 800 33.80 -20.72 27.72
CA LEU A 800 33.57 -20.26 26.33
C LEU A 800 32.45 -21.04 25.63
N SER A 801 32.29 -22.34 25.93
CA SER A 801 31.10 -23.11 25.52
C SER A 801 29.81 -22.58 26.14
N LEU A 802 29.89 -21.82 27.24
CA LEU A 802 28.74 -21.24 27.92
C LEU A 802 28.27 -19.94 27.29
N VAL A 803 29.17 -19.17 26.67
CA VAL A 803 28.84 -17.88 26.01
C VAL A 803 28.64 -17.98 24.51
N ALA A 804 29.15 -19.07 23.90
CA ALA A 804 28.72 -19.51 22.58
C ALA A 804 27.41 -20.33 22.61
N LYS A 805 26.70 -20.40 23.74
CA LYS A 805 25.27 -20.73 23.70
C LYS A 805 24.57 -19.52 23.09
N SER A 806 23.87 -19.75 21.98
CA SER A 806 22.92 -18.78 21.43
C SER A 806 22.19 -18.08 22.58
N ALA A 807 22.30 -16.75 22.69
CA ALA A 807 21.48 -15.99 23.62
C ALA A 807 20.06 -16.53 23.53
N PHE A 808 19.49 -16.98 24.65
CA PHE A 808 18.18 -17.60 24.65
C PHE A 808 17.17 -16.59 24.09
N VAL A 809 16.72 -16.79 22.86
CA VAL A 809 15.75 -15.90 22.22
C VAL A 809 14.37 -16.45 22.52
N PHE A 810 13.56 -15.66 23.20
CA PHE A 810 12.17 -16.00 23.42
C PHE A 810 11.41 -16.10 22.08
N SER A 811 10.69 -17.20 21.90
CA SER A 811 9.82 -17.48 20.75
C SER A 811 8.45 -17.95 21.26
N PRO A 812 7.37 -17.86 20.46
CA PRO A 812 6.05 -18.36 20.87
C PRO A 812 6.09 -19.84 21.29
N GLU A 813 6.92 -20.66 20.65
CA GLU A 813 7.06 -22.09 20.96
C GLU A 813 7.72 -22.31 22.32
N ASN A 814 8.80 -21.61 22.62
CA ASN A 814 9.52 -21.80 23.89
C ASN A 814 8.84 -21.12 25.08
N PHE A 815 7.98 -20.12 24.86
CA PHE A 815 7.10 -19.56 25.88
C PHE A 815 6.03 -20.56 26.34
N GLN A 816 5.52 -21.39 25.42
CA GLN A 816 4.53 -22.42 25.74
C GLN A 816 5.17 -23.71 26.26
N LYS A 817 6.35 -24.06 25.74
CA LYS A 817 7.07 -25.30 26.04
C LYS A 817 8.58 -25.04 26.12
N PRO A 818 9.08 -24.46 27.23
CA PRO A 818 10.50 -24.20 27.40
C PRO A 818 11.29 -25.51 27.52
N SER A 819 12.46 -25.57 26.88
CA SER A 819 13.42 -26.67 27.04
C SER A 819 14.29 -26.40 28.27
N LEU A 820 13.82 -26.84 29.44
CA LEU A 820 14.53 -26.65 30.70
C LEU A 820 15.57 -27.77 30.91
N ALA A 821 16.82 -27.37 31.19
CA ALA A 821 17.89 -28.31 31.48
C ALA A 821 17.65 -29.05 32.81
N LYS A 822 18.21 -30.26 32.94
CA LYS A 822 18.18 -31.02 34.19
C LYS A 822 19.19 -30.46 35.19
N GLY A 823 18.89 -30.54 36.49
CA GLY A 823 19.83 -30.14 37.55
C GLY A 823 20.05 -28.63 37.70
N LEU A 824 19.06 -27.80 37.34
CA LEU A 824 19.10 -26.35 37.57
C LEU A 824 19.20 -26.02 39.07
N HIS A 825 19.93 -24.95 39.41
CA HIS A 825 20.04 -24.48 40.78
C HIS A 825 18.69 -23.94 41.28
N ILE A 826 18.33 -24.21 42.53
CA ILE A 826 17.08 -23.73 43.12
C ILE A 826 17.39 -22.54 44.03
N ARG A 827 16.74 -21.41 43.75
CA ARG A 827 16.75 -20.24 44.64
C ARG A 827 15.42 -20.13 45.35
N GLU A 828 15.43 -20.28 46.68
CA GLU A 828 14.22 -20.09 47.48
C GLU A 828 13.93 -18.59 47.64
N ILE A 829 12.71 -18.20 47.27
CA ILE A 829 12.21 -16.84 47.43
C ILE A 829 11.38 -16.78 48.71
N ARG A 830 11.70 -15.81 49.57
CA ARG A 830 10.95 -15.62 50.83
C ARG A 830 9.59 -14.98 50.55
N PRO A 831 8.48 -15.58 51.02
CA PRO A 831 7.17 -14.99 50.90
C PRO A 831 6.94 -13.94 52.00
N GLU A 832 6.22 -12.89 51.65
CA GLU A 832 5.74 -11.85 52.57
C GLU A 832 4.26 -11.56 52.30
N VAL A 833 3.50 -11.11 53.31
CA VAL A 833 2.10 -10.73 53.09
C VAL A 833 2.03 -9.40 52.33
N ALA A 834 1.24 -9.35 51.26
CA ALA A 834 1.04 -8.14 50.47
C ALA A 834 0.31 -7.05 51.28
N SER A 835 0.93 -5.90 51.40
CA SER A 835 0.42 -4.66 51.98
C SER A 835 0.94 -3.47 51.19
N ASP A 836 0.33 -2.29 51.31
CA ASP A 836 0.84 -1.10 50.63
C ASP A 836 2.27 -0.74 51.05
N THR A 837 2.66 -1.09 52.28
CA THR A 837 4.03 -0.92 52.78
C THR A 837 5.02 -1.92 52.19
N SER A 838 4.64 -3.19 52.05
CA SER A 838 5.54 -4.24 51.52
C SER A 838 5.70 -4.14 50.00
N LEU A 839 4.67 -3.62 49.30
CA LEU A 839 4.65 -3.40 47.86
C LEU A 839 5.22 -2.05 47.42
N ALA A 840 5.71 -1.22 48.34
CA ALA A 840 6.21 0.11 48.03
C ALA A 840 7.28 0.09 46.92
N GLY A 841 7.01 0.80 45.81
CA GLY A 841 7.88 0.85 44.63
C GLY A 841 7.73 -0.30 43.63
N LEU A 842 6.88 -1.31 43.94
CA LEU A 842 6.58 -2.45 43.07
C LEU A 842 5.11 -2.44 42.61
N GLY A 843 4.21 -2.00 43.49
CA GLY A 843 2.79 -2.00 43.22
C GLY A 843 1.95 -1.51 44.40
N ARG A 844 0.64 -1.79 44.35
CA ARG A 844 -0.34 -1.46 45.39
C ARG A 844 -1.35 -2.57 45.59
N LEU A 845 -1.84 -2.69 46.81
CA LEU A 845 -2.93 -3.61 47.12
C LEU A 845 -4.25 -2.97 46.67
N VAL A 846 -5.08 -3.72 45.96
CA VAL A 846 -6.33 -3.21 45.37
C VAL A 846 -7.52 -3.72 46.18
N HIS A 847 -8.47 -2.84 46.51
CA HIS A 847 -9.69 -3.23 47.23
C HIS A 847 -10.93 -3.28 46.34
N HIS A 848 -10.89 -2.65 45.18
CA HIS A 848 -11.91 -2.68 44.15
C HIS A 848 -11.29 -2.47 42.76
N PRO A 849 -11.71 -3.19 41.70
CA PRO A 849 -11.09 -3.11 40.38
C PRO A 849 -11.20 -1.72 39.71
N GLU A 850 -12.16 -0.89 40.14
CA GLU A 850 -12.34 0.49 39.64
C GLU A 850 -11.40 1.52 40.27
N GLU A 851 -10.57 1.13 41.26
CA GLU A 851 -9.59 2.04 41.88
C GLU A 851 -8.50 2.50 40.89
N PHE A 852 -8.17 1.66 39.92
CA PHE A 852 -7.10 1.89 38.93
C PHE A 852 -7.69 1.93 37.52
N THR A 853 -8.08 3.13 37.04
CA THR A 853 -8.62 3.35 35.69
C THR A 853 -7.98 4.55 35.00
N VAL A 854 -7.96 4.53 33.66
CA VAL A 854 -7.47 5.65 32.86
C VAL A 854 -8.35 6.90 33.06
N GLY A 855 -9.67 6.71 33.13
CA GLY A 855 -10.63 7.80 33.35
C GLY A 855 -10.43 8.53 34.67
N ALA A 856 -10.06 7.80 35.74
CA ALA A 856 -9.75 8.38 37.04
C ALA A 856 -8.30 8.90 37.15
N ARG A 857 -7.46 8.73 36.10
CA ARG A 857 -6.02 9.04 36.10
C ARG A 857 -5.25 8.36 37.22
N THR A 858 -5.72 7.19 37.66
CA THR A 858 -5.05 6.37 38.67
C THR A 858 -4.29 5.21 38.07
N PHE A 859 -4.52 4.90 36.80
CA PHE A 859 -3.76 3.91 36.05
C PHE A 859 -2.55 4.56 35.35
N GLU A 860 -1.34 4.10 35.66
CA GLU A 860 -0.11 4.64 35.08
C GLU A 860 0.12 4.12 33.66
N ILE A 861 0.25 5.06 32.72
CA ILE A 861 0.75 4.84 31.35
C ILE A 861 2.06 5.59 31.24
N THR A 862 3.12 4.90 30.79
CA THR A 862 4.44 5.49 30.66
C THR A 862 4.50 6.38 29.43
N ARG A 863 5.19 7.51 29.56
CA ARG A 863 5.44 8.41 28.44
C ARG A 863 6.31 7.72 27.38
N TRP A 864 5.90 7.82 26.12
CA TRP A 864 6.55 7.18 24.98
C TRP A 864 8.06 7.47 24.93
N PRO A 865 8.92 6.46 24.72
CA PRO A 865 10.35 6.67 24.64
C PRO A 865 10.70 7.50 23.39
N GLN A 866 11.49 8.56 23.58
CA GLN A 866 11.95 9.44 22.50
C GLN A 866 13.28 8.92 21.93
N PRO A 867 13.32 8.40 20.69
CA PRO A 867 14.51 7.74 20.14
C PRO A 867 15.63 8.70 19.69
N GLY A 868 15.36 10.02 19.63
CA GLY A 868 16.30 11.04 19.17
C GLY A 868 16.44 12.20 20.16
N TRP A 869 17.10 13.29 19.76
CA TRP A 869 17.38 14.43 20.66
C TRP A 869 16.25 15.46 20.80
N ARG A 870 15.21 15.40 19.96
CA ARG A 870 14.09 16.37 19.98
C ARG A 870 13.04 16.00 21.03
N PRO A 871 12.78 16.86 22.05
CA PRO A 871 11.87 16.54 23.14
C PRO A 871 10.46 16.22 22.66
N LEU A 872 9.75 15.34 23.36
CA LEU A 872 8.29 15.23 23.22
C LEU A 872 7.61 16.53 23.63
N ASP A 873 6.55 16.90 22.91
CA ASP A 873 5.76 18.09 23.21
C ASP A 873 5.21 18.01 24.65
N PRO A 874 5.20 19.12 25.41
CA PRO A 874 4.75 19.10 26.81
C PRO A 874 3.36 18.49 26.98
N GLY A 875 3.25 17.53 27.91
CA GLY A 875 1.98 16.87 28.23
C GLY A 875 1.48 15.86 27.19
N THR A 876 2.36 15.38 26.30
CA THR A 876 2.05 14.32 25.31
C THR A 876 2.92 13.08 25.52
N GLY A 877 2.44 11.93 25.06
CA GLY A 877 3.19 10.67 24.99
C GLY A 877 2.73 9.59 25.97
N ASP A 878 1.79 9.87 26.87
CA ASP A 878 1.25 8.96 27.88
C ASP A 878 -0.24 8.61 27.62
N GLU A 879 -0.75 8.84 26.40
CA GLU A 879 -2.18 8.69 26.08
C GLU A 879 -2.58 7.33 25.49
N ALA A 880 -1.70 6.32 25.49
CA ALA A 880 -1.93 5.03 24.81
C ALA A 880 -3.16 4.24 25.32
N GLY A 881 -3.66 4.56 26.51
CA GLY A 881 -4.82 3.90 27.14
C GLY A 881 -4.54 2.46 27.59
N THR A 882 -5.59 1.73 27.97
CA THR A 882 -5.51 0.35 28.48
C THR A 882 -6.31 -0.64 27.63
N THR A 883 -5.95 -1.93 27.71
CA THR A 883 -6.81 -3.06 27.32
C THR A 883 -7.25 -3.82 28.57
N GLU A 884 -8.43 -4.43 28.52
CA GLU A 884 -9.04 -5.13 29.66
C GLU A 884 -9.70 -6.44 29.21
N GLY A 885 -9.59 -7.47 30.04
CA GLY A 885 -10.18 -8.78 29.78
C GLY A 885 -9.92 -9.74 30.94
N ASP A 886 -10.12 -11.04 30.70
CA ASP A 886 -9.83 -12.07 31.70
C ASP A 886 -8.41 -12.63 31.52
N PHE A 887 -7.76 -12.96 32.63
CA PHE A 887 -6.52 -13.70 32.71
C PHE A 887 -6.81 -15.02 33.40
N GLU A 888 -6.65 -16.12 32.68
CA GLU A 888 -6.97 -17.46 33.15
C GLU A 888 -5.71 -18.19 33.58
N VAL A 889 -5.69 -18.72 34.81
CA VAL A 889 -4.61 -19.57 35.31
C VAL A 889 -5.12 -20.96 35.64
N LYS A 890 -4.32 -21.99 35.34
CA LYS A 890 -4.69 -23.38 35.63
C LYS A 890 -3.48 -24.28 35.86
N TRP A 891 -3.70 -25.29 36.69
CA TRP A 891 -2.79 -26.42 36.83
C TRP A 891 -3.15 -27.54 35.85
N GLN A 892 -2.14 -28.16 35.26
CA GLN A 892 -2.23 -29.42 34.52
C GLN A 892 -1.12 -30.34 35.04
N GLY A 893 -1.46 -31.13 36.08
CA GLY A 893 -0.45 -31.82 36.89
C GLY A 893 0.51 -30.83 37.52
N ASP A 894 1.81 -31.02 37.31
CA ASP A 894 2.84 -30.09 37.79
C ASP A 894 3.01 -28.86 36.90
N TYR A 895 2.31 -28.73 35.78
CA TYR A 895 2.49 -27.59 34.87
C TYR A 895 1.48 -26.48 35.19
N PHE A 896 1.96 -25.27 35.48
CA PHE A 896 1.11 -24.11 35.72
C PHE A 896 1.07 -23.21 34.49
N HIS A 897 -0.12 -23.00 33.95
CA HIS A 897 -0.34 -22.27 32.71
C HIS A 897 -1.11 -20.97 32.93
N GLY A 898 -0.65 -19.90 32.31
CA GLY A 898 -1.33 -18.62 32.18
C GLY A 898 -1.86 -18.41 30.76
N HIS A 899 -3.03 -17.79 30.65
CA HIS A 899 -3.63 -17.39 29.38
C HIS A 899 -4.29 -16.02 29.50
N ASN A 900 -3.72 -15.03 28.82
CA ASN A 900 -4.22 -13.67 28.78
C ASN A 900 -5.26 -13.49 27.66
N LEU A 901 -6.54 -13.46 28.02
CA LEU A 901 -7.66 -13.28 27.08
C LEU A 901 -7.92 -11.79 26.75
N ALA A 902 -7.19 -10.86 27.38
CA ALA A 902 -7.34 -9.42 27.14
C ALA A 902 -6.55 -8.90 25.91
N ILE A 903 -5.72 -9.76 25.31
CA ILE A 903 -4.85 -9.44 24.16
C ILE A 903 -5.01 -10.50 23.07
N ALA A 904 -5.14 -10.05 21.82
CA ALA A 904 -5.24 -10.90 20.64
C ALA A 904 -3.87 -11.06 19.97
N THR A 905 -2.91 -11.67 20.67
CA THR A 905 -1.56 -11.94 20.15
C THR A 905 -1.26 -13.44 20.16
N GLU A 906 -0.34 -13.89 19.30
CA GLU A 906 0.08 -15.31 19.23
C GLU A 906 0.81 -15.79 20.50
N ASN A 907 1.25 -14.87 21.37
CA ASN A 907 2.06 -15.14 22.56
C ASN A 907 1.33 -14.80 23.87
N ASN A 908 0.03 -15.09 23.95
CA ASN A 908 -0.83 -14.80 25.09
C ASN A 908 -1.08 -16.02 26.00
N LYS A 909 -0.54 -17.20 25.65
CA LYS A 909 -0.58 -18.42 26.45
C LYS A 909 0.84 -18.90 26.74
N TYR A 910 1.13 -19.22 27.98
CA TYR A 910 2.50 -19.54 28.40
C TYR A 910 2.54 -20.51 29.58
N LEU A 911 3.71 -21.16 29.74
CA LEU A 911 4.02 -21.96 30.92
C LEU A 911 4.67 -21.06 31.97
N ASP A 912 3.91 -20.68 32.98
CA ASP A 912 4.34 -19.75 34.03
C ASP A 912 5.37 -20.37 34.99
N GLY A 913 5.23 -21.67 35.26
CA GLY A 913 6.10 -22.40 36.16
C GLY A 913 5.71 -23.86 36.34
N LEU A 914 6.47 -24.54 37.21
CA LEU A 914 6.32 -25.97 37.51
C LEU A 914 6.05 -26.20 38.99
N GLY A 915 5.29 -27.22 39.36
CA GLY A 915 5.05 -27.65 40.74
C GLY A 915 6.13 -28.58 41.31
N ALA A 916 7.02 -29.08 40.43
CA ALA A 916 8.15 -29.94 40.75
C ALA A 916 9.36 -29.56 39.87
N MET A 917 10.51 -30.21 40.10
CA MET A 917 11.69 -30.03 39.24
C MET A 917 11.38 -30.46 37.80
N PRO A 918 12.01 -29.83 36.78
CA PRO A 918 11.73 -30.14 35.37
C PRO A 918 11.86 -31.64 35.01
N GLU A 919 12.82 -32.34 35.61
CA GLU A 919 13.05 -33.78 35.43
C GLU A 919 12.01 -34.69 36.10
N GLU A 920 11.20 -34.17 37.01
CA GLU A 920 10.20 -34.91 37.81
C GLU A 920 8.76 -34.46 37.53
N ALA A 921 8.58 -33.36 36.78
CA ALA A 921 7.27 -32.78 36.50
C ALA A 921 6.41 -33.70 35.61
N VAL A 922 5.17 -33.98 36.05
CA VAL A 922 4.23 -34.87 35.35
C VAL A 922 2.90 -34.15 35.11
N ALA A 923 2.39 -34.22 33.88
CA ALA A 923 1.12 -33.58 33.49
C ALA A 923 -0.13 -34.37 33.89
N ASP A 924 -0.03 -35.69 34.02
CA ASP A 924 -1.18 -36.61 34.18
C ASP A 924 -1.51 -36.96 35.64
N LYS A 925 -1.00 -36.20 36.61
CA LYS A 925 -1.33 -36.38 38.04
C LYS A 925 -2.14 -35.20 38.59
N PRO A 926 -2.83 -35.33 39.74
CA PRO A 926 -3.41 -34.19 40.43
C PRO A 926 -2.31 -33.22 40.90
N ALA A 927 -2.56 -31.91 40.80
CA ALA A 927 -1.64 -30.90 41.29
C ALA A 927 -1.62 -30.87 42.83
N ASP A 928 -0.45 -31.11 43.43
CA ASP A 928 -0.23 -31.14 44.89
C ASP A 928 1.09 -30.43 45.23
N ALA A 929 1.23 -29.20 44.75
CA ALA A 929 2.44 -28.40 44.86
C ALA A 929 2.28 -27.30 45.92
N GLY A 930 3.10 -27.32 46.97
CA GLY A 930 3.19 -26.25 47.97
C GLY A 930 4.03 -25.04 47.54
N ALA A 931 4.78 -25.18 46.44
CA ALA A 931 5.59 -24.13 45.84
C ALA A 931 5.56 -24.25 44.32
N ILE A 932 5.86 -23.15 43.63
CA ILE A 932 6.05 -23.10 42.18
C ILE A 932 7.49 -22.74 41.84
N TYR A 933 8.03 -23.39 40.81
CA TYR A 933 9.37 -23.17 40.26
C TYR A 933 9.27 -22.33 38.99
N LEU A 934 9.72 -21.08 39.07
CA LEU A 934 9.67 -20.12 37.97
C LEU A 934 10.98 -20.17 37.19
N TRP A 935 10.87 -20.26 35.87
CA TRP A 935 12.01 -20.30 34.96
C TRP A 935 12.29 -18.96 34.25
N MET A 936 11.35 -18.01 34.30
CA MET A 936 11.46 -16.69 33.69
C MET A 936 10.71 -15.61 34.48
N SER A 937 10.97 -14.35 34.13
CA SER A 937 10.18 -13.17 34.52
C SER A 937 10.19 -12.14 33.40
N ASP A 938 9.26 -11.20 33.42
CA ASP A 938 9.08 -10.16 32.44
C ASP A 938 8.61 -8.84 33.06
N TYR A 939 8.64 -7.75 32.29
CA TYR A 939 8.03 -6.49 32.64
C TYR A 939 7.39 -5.81 31.44
N HIS A 940 6.48 -4.88 31.75
CA HIS A 940 5.78 -4.05 30.79
C HIS A 940 6.26 -2.59 30.89
N PRO A 941 6.91 -2.01 29.86
CA PRO A 941 7.39 -0.64 29.90
C PRO A 941 6.30 0.39 29.61
N ASP A 942 5.20 0.00 28.96
CA ASP A 942 4.19 0.92 28.44
C ASP A 942 3.16 1.37 29.49
N GLY A 943 2.92 0.57 30.52
CA GLY A 943 1.99 0.92 31.58
C GLY A 943 1.98 -0.13 32.69
N GLY A 944 1.24 0.16 33.76
CA GLY A 944 1.06 -0.78 34.86
C GLY A 944 0.16 -1.96 34.47
N GLN A 945 0.01 -2.90 35.40
CA GLN A 945 -0.88 -4.04 35.22
C GLN A 945 -1.67 -4.35 36.49
N LEU A 946 -2.99 -4.44 36.35
CA LEU A 946 -3.93 -4.81 37.39
C LEU A 946 -4.29 -6.29 37.26
N PHE A 947 -4.35 -6.99 38.39
CA PHE A 947 -4.99 -8.29 38.52
C PHE A 947 -6.01 -8.27 39.65
N TRP A 948 -7.27 -8.57 39.32
CA TRP A 948 -8.36 -8.65 40.28
C TRP A 948 -9.06 -10.02 40.19
N PRO A 949 -9.07 -10.85 41.25
CA PRO A 949 -9.65 -12.17 41.18
C PRO A 949 -11.18 -12.11 40.96
N ARG A 950 -11.70 -12.77 39.92
CA ARG A 950 -13.16 -12.87 39.67
C ARG A 950 -13.85 -13.69 40.76
N THR A 951 -13.15 -14.70 41.28
CA THR A 951 -13.57 -15.50 42.44
C THR A 951 -12.64 -15.18 43.59
N PRO A 952 -13.12 -14.86 44.80
CA PRO A 952 -12.26 -14.44 45.90
C PRO A 952 -11.41 -15.62 46.40
N VAL A 953 -10.21 -15.75 45.82
CA VAL A 953 -9.16 -16.70 46.20
C VAL A 953 -7.90 -15.93 46.60
N PRO A 954 -7.11 -16.43 47.57
CA PRO A 954 -5.77 -15.91 47.80
C PRO A 954 -4.84 -16.36 46.66
N PHE A 955 -3.82 -15.57 46.37
CA PHE A 955 -2.83 -15.86 45.33
C PHE A 955 -1.49 -15.21 45.67
N THR A 956 -0.42 -15.69 45.06
CA THR A 956 0.95 -15.17 45.25
C THR A 956 1.44 -14.54 43.95
N VAL A 957 2.21 -13.47 44.06
CA VAL A 957 2.99 -12.88 42.95
C VAL A 957 4.46 -12.87 43.29
N CYS A 958 5.32 -12.92 42.28
CA CYS A 958 6.77 -12.77 42.44
C CYS A 958 7.20 -11.51 41.70
N LEU A 959 7.72 -10.52 42.43
CA LEU A 959 8.02 -9.18 41.91
C LEU A 959 9.49 -8.80 42.12
N GLY A 960 10.05 -8.04 41.18
CA GLY A 960 11.39 -7.44 41.24
C GLY A 960 11.33 -5.94 40.88
N PRO A 961 12.24 -5.13 41.45
CA PRO A 961 12.16 -3.66 41.33
C PRO A 961 12.51 -3.13 39.94
N ALA A 962 11.70 -2.21 39.43
CA ALA A 962 11.92 -1.52 38.16
C ALA A 962 13.23 -0.71 38.13
N SER A 963 13.72 -0.26 39.29
CA SER A 963 14.94 0.56 39.41
C SER A 963 16.22 -0.17 39.01
N ILE A 964 16.20 -1.50 38.93
CA ILE A 964 17.36 -2.30 38.51
C ILE A 964 17.43 -2.41 36.97
N GLY A 965 16.29 -2.29 36.28
CA GLY A 965 16.23 -2.43 34.82
C GLY A 965 16.65 -3.83 34.36
N ASP A 966 17.37 -3.90 33.24
CA ASP A 966 17.78 -5.15 32.60
C ASP A 966 18.87 -5.92 33.36
N ASP A 967 19.50 -5.32 34.38
CA ASP A 967 20.51 -5.96 35.23
C ASP A 967 19.91 -6.79 36.39
N ILE A 968 18.61 -7.10 36.34
CA ILE A 968 17.89 -7.83 37.38
C ILE A 968 18.49 -9.23 37.61
N LYS A 969 18.59 -9.64 38.87
CA LYS A 969 19.13 -10.97 39.23
C LYS A 969 18.11 -11.79 40.01
N PRO A 970 18.27 -13.13 40.06
CA PRO A 970 17.46 -14.00 40.92
C PRO A 970 17.36 -13.54 42.37
N GLU A 971 18.36 -12.85 42.91
CA GLU A 971 18.36 -12.38 44.30
C GLU A 971 17.45 -11.17 44.57
N ASP A 972 17.09 -10.43 43.52
CA ASP A 972 16.29 -9.21 43.61
C ASP A 972 14.78 -9.50 43.64
N MET A 973 14.39 -10.73 43.31
CA MET A 973 13.01 -11.19 43.26
C MET A 973 12.46 -11.50 44.66
N ARG A 974 11.23 -11.08 44.93
CA ARG A 974 10.51 -11.29 46.19
C ARG A 974 9.09 -11.80 45.94
N ALA A 975 8.59 -12.66 46.82
CA ALA A 975 7.25 -13.22 46.70
C ALA A 975 6.28 -12.53 47.66
N PHE A 976 5.08 -12.21 47.18
CA PHE A 976 4.05 -11.53 47.94
C PHE A 976 2.74 -12.31 47.91
N HIS A 977 2.24 -12.69 49.07
CA HIS A 977 0.97 -13.38 49.23
C HIS A 977 -0.17 -12.35 49.36
N VAL A 978 -1.05 -12.32 48.36
CA VAL A 978 -2.21 -11.45 48.29
C VAL A 978 -3.39 -12.11 49.02
N PRO A 979 -3.92 -11.49 50.09
CA PRO A 979 -5.04 -12.06 50.84
C PRO A 979 -6.30 -12.24 50.01
N ARG A 980 -7.13 -13.21 50.41
CA ARG A 980 -8.43 -13.47 49.79
C ARG A 980 -9.29 -12.21 49.69
N GLY A 981 -9.83 -11.95 48.50
CA GLY A 981 -10.74 -10.82 48.25
C GLY A 981 -10.05 -9.47 48.02
N LYS A 982 -8.74 -9.48 47.80
CA LYS A 982 -7.95 -8.33 47.35
C LYS A 982 -7.41 -8.59 45.94
N GLY A 983 -7.11 -7.52 45.22
CA GLY A 983 -6.35 -7.57 43.97
C GLY A 983 -4.98 -6.94 44.14
N ILE A 984 -4.21 -6.89 43.05
CA ILE A 984 -2.90 -6.24 43.02
C ILE A 984 -2.76 -5.39 41.76
N TYR A 985 -2.20 -4.19 41.93
CA TYR A 985 -1.77 -3.31 40.85
C TYR A 985 -0.24 -3.27 40.84
N ILE A 986 0.37 -3.54 39.70
CA ILE A 986 1.82 -3.60 39.50
C ILE A 986 2.23 -2.35 38.71
N HIS A 987 3.25 -1.63 39.19
CA HIS A 987 3.75 -0.41 38.54
C HIS A 987 4.47 -0.73 37.21
N PRO A 988 4.46 0.17 36.22
CA PRO A 988 5.21 -0.01 34.97
C PRO A 988 6.70 -0.32 35.24
N GLY A 989 7.30 -1.20 34.45
CA GLY A 989 8.70 -1.59 34.58
C GLY A 989 9.02 -2.56 35.72
N THR A 990 8.06 -2.89 36.59
CA THR A 990 8.26 -3.87 37.67
C THR A 990 8.37 -5.27 37.08
N TRP A 991 9.45 -5.98 37.41
CA TRP A 991 9.63 -7.37 36.99
C TRP A 991 8.62 -8.27 37.69
N HIS A 992 7.93 -9.11 36.94
CA HIS A 992 6.94 -10.07 37.41
C HIS A 992 6.88 -11.25 36.44
N ASN A 993 5.90 -12.14 36.53
CA ASN A 993 5.75 -13.24 35.56
C ASN A 993 4.27 -13.56 35.42
N GLY A 994 3.64 -13.96 36.54
CA GLY A 994 2.21 -14.16 36.58
C GLY A 994 1.64 -14.08 37.99
N ILE A 995 0.44 -14.63 38.14
CA ILE A 995 -0.31 -14.72 39.40
C ILE A 995 -0.52 -16.20 39.74
N TYR A 996 -0.06 -16.61 40.91
CA TYR A 996 0.04 -18.03 41.26
C TYR A 996 -1.02 -18.41 42.30
N VAL A 997 -1.86 -19.38 41.96
CA VAL A 997 -2.91 -19.88 42.86
C VAL A 997 -2.55 -21.30 43.30
N ALA A 998 -2.55 -21.56 44.60
CA ALA A 998 -2.28 -22.89 45.13
C ALA A 998 -3.29 -23.92 44.58
N PRO A 999 -2.86 -25.17 44.28
CA PRO A 999 -3.72 -26.20 43.67
C PRO A 999 -5.06 -26.42 44.40
N ARG A 1000 -5.07 -26.37 45.73
CA ARG A 1000 -6.30 -26.50 46.55
C ARG A 1000 -7.36 -25.42 46.28
N HIS A 1001 -6.95 -24.28 45.74
CA HIS A 1001 -7.83 -23.17 45.36
C HIS A 1001 -8.10 -23.12 43.86
N ALA A 1002 -7.48 -24.00 43.06
CA ALA A 1002 -7.49 -24.02 41.60
C ALA A 1002 -7.95 -25.38 41.03
N SER A 1003 -9.07 -25.90 41.55
CA SER A 1003 -9.71 -27.13 41.03
C SER A 1003 -10.29 -26.99 39.62
N SER A 1004 -10.51 -25.74 39.18
CA SER A 1004 -10.86 -25.34 37.81
C SER A 1004 -10.00 -24.13 37.42
N PRO A 1005 -9.93 -23.75 36.13
CA PRO A 1005 -9.25 -22.53 35.74
C PRO A 1005 -9.78 -21.33 36.53
N VAL A 1006 -8.89 -20.58 37.16
CA VAL A 1006 -9.23 -19.40 37.95
C VAL A 1006 -9.04 -18.18 37.06
N ARG A 1007 -10.05 -17.31 37.03
CA ARG A 1007 -10.04 -16.10 36.21
C ARG A 1007 -9.80 -14.85 37.05
N PHE A 1008 -8.97 -13.98 36.52
CA PHE A 1008 -8.69 -12.66 37.06
C PHE A 1008 -9.08 -11.63 36.02
N LEU A 1009 -9.78 -10.58 36.41
CA LEU A 1009 -9.85 -9.38 35.59
C LEU A 1009 -8.44 -8.79 35.51
N THR A 1010 -7.93 -8.65 34.29
CA THR A 1010 -6.67 -7.97 34.04
C THR A 1010 -6.90 -6.69 33.25
N ARG A 1011 -6.22 -5.61 33.66
CA ARG A 1011 -6.17 -4.33 32.95
C ARG A 1011 -4.71 -3.94 32.81
N GLN A 1012 -4.26 -3.70 31.59
CA GLN A 1012 -2.84 -3.44 31.27
C GLN A 1012 -2.73 -2.37 30.17
N GLY A 1013 -1.52 -1.82 30.00
CA GLY A 1013 -1.23 -0.89 28.90
C GLY A 1013 -1.63 -1.48 27.53
N ARG A 1014 -2.16 -0.63 26.64
CA ARG A 1014 -2.71 -1.08 25.35
C ARG A 1014 -1.64 -1.52 24.34
N VAL A 1015 -0.39 -1.05 24.50
CA VAL A 1015 0.72 -1.42 23.63
C VAL A 1015 1.18 -2.84 23.93
N HIS A 1016 1.14 -3.22 25.22
CA HIS A 1016 1.51 -4.55 25.71
C HIS A 1016 2.92 -4.96 25.23
N ALA A 1017 3.87 -4.04 25.36
CA ALA A 1017 5.28 -4.38 25.14
C ALA A 1017 5.76 -5.25 26.31
N ARG A 1018 6.52 -6.30 26.04
CA ARG A 1018 7.02 -7.22 27.07
C ARG A 1018 8.49 -7.51 26.87
N ILE A 1019 9.27 -7.32 27.92
CA ILE A 1019 10.70 -7.66 27.98
C ILE A 1019 10.87 -8.75 29.02
N SER A 1020 11.57 -9.83 28.69
CA SER A 1020 11.64 -11.04 29.50
C SER A 1020 13.08 -11.48 29.76
N VAL A 1021 13.31 -12.06 30.94
CA VAL A 1021 14.56 -12.70 31.39
C VAL A 1021 14.30 -14.18 31.64
N SER A 1022 15.20 -15.05 31.19
CA SER A 1022 15.14 -16.49 31.43
C SER A 1022 16.11 -16.88 32.55
N TRP A 1023 15.60 -17.01 33.77
CA TRP A 1023 16.39 -17.46 34.93
C TRP A 1023 17.09 -18.80 34.66
N ALA A 1024 16.41 -19.71 33.97
CA ALA A 1024 16.93 -21.03 33.65
C ALA A 1024 18.07 -20.98 32.61
N ALA A 1025 17.94 -20.15 31.57
CA ALA A 1025 18.94 -20.09 30.51
C ALA A 1025 20.12 -19.17 30.84
N GLU A 1026 19.84 -18.02 31.48
CA GLU A 1026 20.84 -16.97 31.74
C GLU A 1026 21.61 -17.22 33.04
N PHE A 1027 20.94 -17.75 34.06
CA PHE A 1027 21.53 -17.95 35.40
C PHE A 1027 21.59 -19.43 35.83
N GLY A 1028 21.12 -20.36 34.98
CA GLY A 1028 21.07 -21.78 35.33
C GLY A 1028 20.22 -22.06 36.59
N THR A 1029 19.22 -21.21 36.86
CA THR A 1029 18.50 -21.16 38.14
C THR A 1029 16.98 -21.18 37.95
N LEU A 1030 16.26 -21.79 38.90
CA LEU A 1030 14.81 -21.70 39.06
C LEU A 1030 14.48 -20.98 40.37
N LEU A 1031 13.49 -20.10 40.34
CA LEU A 1031 12.98 -19.44 41.54
C LEU A 1031 11.88 -20.29 42.17
N LYS A 1032 12.13 -20.84 43.35
CA LYS A 1032 11.14 -21.58 44.13
C LYS A 1032 10.34 -20.60 44.99
N VAL A 1033 9.10 -20.37 44.61
CA VAL A 1033 8.16 -19.44 45.24
C VAL A 1033 7.10 -20.24 46.01
N PRO A 1034 7.04 -20.11 47.36
CA PRO A 1034 5.96 -20.71 48.14
C PRO A 1034 4.60 -20.14 47.75
N LEU A 1035 3.59 -21.00 47.61
CA LEU A 1035 2.23 -20.58 47.25
C LEU A 1035 1.38 -20.22 48.47
N GLU A 1036 1.90 -20.45 49.67
CA GLU A 1036 1.18 -20.39 50.95
C GLU A 1036 2.09 -19.99 52.11
#